data_AF-A0A0G2F0P6-F1
#
_entry.id   AF-A0A0G2F0P6-F1
#
_cell.length_a   1.000
_cell.length_b   1.000
_cell.length_c   1.000
_cell.angle_alpha   90.00
_cell.angle_beta   90.00
_cell.angle_gamma   90.00
#
_symmetry.space_group_name_H-M   'P 1'
#
loop_
_entity.id
_entity.type
_entity.pdbx_description
1 polymer ?
#
loop_
_entity_poly.entity_id
_entity_poly.type
_entity_poly.pdbx_seq_one_letter_code
_entity_poly.pdbx_strand_id
1 'polypeptide(L)'
;MSFKDRLAYWVLEVDDNYQIPLGTLHDASRGPSAPVQKTTGFITTGLSGFANHGLPGQVHCDSIRYNATISYSLDETLEDDIGVANASFAHHPLVQKHGPGDPRIILEEGVKGAEPVIIFNQISLATNWNRAIWMYRPFTKTLTLFTIQGMRRPDTEKNWAPLFYRSLEDIQKERERGVREPSKYIYFIYEVEPIHVLKCRLSTGLCRFWYWADIPHRLSGIHRIEKGSSMRGGTQFVRAPLDTVPGTELYVSVPRTHIEHGCGSAVYRPEIVVLAVANGTFHWLYASEPLNLLGIDQPFVIVEKPLETALLESQFDIEDDYGPIGETTTAKRKPVDLGIASWEVDRIRGRVIDTMTLTYSVQDQTIQIARIRGILALVRSIPGLDKWFERDTSNGGNALWNVRWEAVGRDVIQCSVEAAHNYSLTLKDVFDKNEERLNNFTASNPASEVTKKNQRIKLLLAAREREKKDKEAQEKAERDEEDLRVKEERYRQLREKEMERLETEENQGGLDRDEQEQRQRDLDESDILEKELIAKSERYRTLFYKQLERLEKEEALRESEERKRKSEKFTGTDEMGNEPIGNDQPVGALTKEVGTRNPSEVMAKSSKQGVGALTEEVDGLNPSEMSTKGDKMISGEGFEQENLH
;
A
#
# COMPACT_ATOMS: atom_id res chain seq x y z
N MET A 1 -31.96 6.95 13.42
CA MET A 1 -30.59 6.56 13.76
C MET A 1 -30.44 5.06 13.57
N SER A 2 -29.59 4.68 12.63
CA SER A 2 -29.17 3.29 12.41
C SER A 2 -28.40 2.78 13.65
N PHE A 3 -28.29 1.46 13.80
CA PHE A 3 -27.49 0.85 14.86
C PHE A 3 -26.00 1.25 14.78
N LYS A 4 -25.50 1.57 13.57
CA LYS A 4 -24.13 2.04 13.35
C LYS A 4 -23.91 3.48 13.86
N ASP A 5 -24.92 4.34 13.74
CA ASP A 5 -24.86 5.72 14.28
C ASP A 5 -24.72 5.71 15.82
N ARG A 6 -25.29 4.70 16.48
CA ARG A 6 -25.15 4.50 17.94
C ARG A 6 -23.80 3.92 18.32
N LEU A 7 -23.19 3.08 17.47
CA LEU A 7 -21.90 2.47 17.74
C LEU A 7 -20.75 3.49 17.69
N ALA A 8 -20.82 4.46 16.77
CA ALA A 8 -19.89 5.59 16.72
C ALA A 8 -19.98 6.45 18.00
N TYR A 9 -21.19 6.61 18.55
CA TYR A 9 -21.40 7.29 19.83
C TYR A 9 -20.94 6.47 21.03
N TRP A 10 -21.08 5.13 20.99
CA TRP A 10 -20.77 4.27 22.14
C TRP A 10 -19.27 4.07 22.38
N VAL A 11 -18.43 4.18 21.34
CA VAL A 11 -16.96 4.20 21.50
C VAL A 11 -16.49 5.40 22.34
N LEU A 12 -17.33 6.44 22.50
CA LEU A 12 -17.04 7.62 23.32
C LEU A 12 -17.49 7.48 24.79
N GLU A 13 -18.21 6.41 25.16
CA GLU A 13 -18.82 6.24 26.49
C GLU A 13 -18.21 5.08 27.32
N VAL A 14 -17.00 4.61 26.97
CA VAL A 14 -16.33 3.54 27.73
C VAL A 14 -15.35 4.12 28.75
N ASP A 15 -15.86 4.88 29.73
CA ASP A 15 -15.30 4.91 31.09
C ASP A 15 -16.29 5.57 32.08
N ASP A 16 -17.03 4.78 32.85
CA ASP A 16 -17.99 5.27 33.87
C ASP A 16 -17.31 5.96 35.08
N ASN A 17 -15.97 6.06 35.10
CA ASN A 17 -15.21 6.66 36.19
C ASN A 17 -14.51 7.99 35.85
N TYR A 18 -14.70 8.54 34.64
CA TYR A 18 -14.14 9.83 34.25
C TYR A 18 -15.24 10.84 33.95
N GLN A 19 -15.67 11.59 34.98
CA GLN A 19 -16.51 12.77 34.78
C GLN A 19 -15.68 13.86 34.11
N ILE A 20 -15.89 14.08 32.81
CA ILE A 20 -15.38 15.26 32.10
C ILE A 20 -16.20 16.48 32.58
N PRO A 21 -15.57 17.56 33.07
CA PRO A 21 -16.31 18.76 33.41
C PRO A 21 -16.84 19.41 32.14
N LEU A 22 -18.16 19.47 32.01
CA LEU A 22 -18.88 20.30 31.03
C LEU A 22 -18.65 21.77 31.35
N GLY A 23 -17.48 22.30 30.96
CA GLY A 23 -17.14 23.71 30.99
C GLY A 23 -17.14 24.30 29.58
N THR A 24 -18.18 25.09 29.28
CA THR A 24 -18.25 26.17 28.27
C THR A 24 -17.18 26.20 27.17
N LEU A 25 -17.46 25.56 26.02
CA LEU A 25 -16.82 25.91 24.75
C LEU A 25 -17.48 27.18 24.19
N HIS A 26 -16.86 28.33 24.46
CA HIS A 26 -17.12 29.57 23.74
C HIS A 26 -16.19 29.69 22.54
N ASP A 27 -16.81 29.75 21.36
CA ASP A 27 -16.47 30.53 20.16
C ASP A 27 -15.02 31.03 20.04
N ALA A 28 -14.17 30.24 19.39
CA ALA A 28 -12.88 30.69 18.85
C ALA A 28 -12.99 30.78 17.32
N SER A 29 -13.17 32.02 16.87
CA SER A 29 -12.98 32.57 15.53
C SER A 29 -12.43 31.63 14.44
N ARG A 30 -13.32 31.06 13.62
CA ARG A 30 -12.96 30.55 12.28
C ARG A 30 -12.90 31.73 11.31
N GLY A 31 -11.74 31.92 10.65
CA GLY A 31 -11.65 32.78 9.47
C GLY A 31 -12.55 32.26 8.34
N PRO A 32 -12.98 33.10 7.38
CA PRO A 32 -13.92 32.69 6.34
C PRO A 32 -13.27 31.67 5.41
N SER A 33 -13.56 30.39 5.61
CA SER A 33 -13.36 29.37 4.59
C SER A 33 -14.28 29.67 3.41
N ALA A 34 -13.75 29.55 2.19
CA ALA A 34 -14.53 29.75 0.98
C ALA A 34 -15.79 28.85 1.01
N PRO A 35 -16.96 29.33 0.53
CA PRO A 35 -18.19 28.56 0.57
C PRO A 35 -18.02 27.28 -0.25
N VAL A 36 -17.88 26.16 0.44
CA VAL A 36 -17.84 24.82 -0.14
C VAL A 36 -19.20 24.54 -0.75
N GLN A 37 -19.24 24.28 -2.06
CA GLN A 37 -20.46 23.92 -2.77
C GLN A 37 -20.94 22.54 -2.29
N LYS A 38 -21.97 22.53 -1.44
CA LYS A 38 -22.76 21.32 -1.18
C LYS A 38 -23.38 20.84 -2.50
N THR A 39 -22.90 19.72 -3.03
CA THR A 39 -23.59 19.02 -4.11
C THR A 39 -24.81 18.33 -3.51
N THR A 40 -25.98 18.95 -3.63
CA THR A 40 -27.23 18.42 -3.06
C THR A 40 -27.85 17.28 -3.90
N GLY A 41 -27.06 16.59 -4.73
CA GLY A 41 -27.53 15.56 -5.64
C GLY A 41 -26.44 14.59 -6.09
N PHE A 42 -26.88 13.42 -6.54
CA PHE A 42 -26.01 12.40 -7.13
C PHE A 42 -25.54 12.81 -8.53
N ILE A 43 -24.24 12.83 -8.75
CA ILE A 43 -23.60 13.06 -10.05
C ILE A 43 -23.43 11.71 -10.73
N THR A 44 -23.90 11.57 -11.96
CA THR A 44 -23.75 10.32 -12.73
C THR A 44 -22.50 10.40 -13.59
N THR A 45 -21.68 9.35 -13.56
CA THR A 45 -20.44 9.26 -14.33
C THR A 45 -20.27 7.86 -14.92
N GLY A 46 -19.54 7.79 -16.04
CA GLY A 46 -19.06 6.52 -16.57
C GLY A 46 -18.00 5.93 -15.63
N LEU A 47 -18.07 4.62 -15.44
CA LEU A 47 -17.06 3.83 -14.73
C LEU A 47 -16.47 2.84 -15.72
N SER A 48 -15.29 3.16 -16.24
CA SER A 48 -14.52 2.21 -17.04
C SER A 48 -13.88 1.16 -16.13
N GLY A 49 -13.67 -0.04 -16.66
CA GLY A 49 -13.05 -1.14 -15.95
C GLY A 49 -12.78 -2.33 -16.85
N PHE A 50 -12.54 -3.47 -16.23
CA PHE A 50 -12.16 -4.72 -16.88
C PHE A 50 -12.99 -5.85 -16.30
N ALA A 51 -13.57 -6.69 -17.15
CA ALA A 51 -14.46 -7.77 -16.76
C ALA A 51 -13.93 -9.15 -17.18
N ASN A 52 -14.08 -10.12 -16.30
CA ASN A 52 -13.70 -11.50 -16.54
C ASN A 52 -14.82 -12.23 -17.30
N HIS A 53 -14.60 -12.49 -18.58
CA HIS A 53 -15.54 -13.24 -19.41
C HIS A 53 -15.27 -14.77 -19.43
N GLY A 54 -14.27 -15.25 -18.68
CA GLY A 54 -13.93 -16.68 -18.56
C GLY A 54 -13.37 -17.33 -19.83
N LEU A 55 -12.99 -16.55 -20.85
CA LEU A 55 -12.38 -17.10 -22.08
C LEU A 55 -10.86 -17.01 -21.94
N PRO A 56 -10.14 -18.14 -21.94
CA PRO A 56 -8.69 -18.13 -21.83
C PRO A 56 -8.04 -17.59 -23.11
N GLY A 57 -6.87 -16.98 -22.97
CA GLY A 57 -6.06 -16.46 -24.07
C GLY A 57 -5.12 -15.37 -23.57
N GLN A 58 -4.18 -14.91 -24.41
CA GLN A 58 -3.50 -13.65 -24.11
C GLN A 58 -4.50 -12.52 -24.29
N VAL A 59 -4.94 -11.97 -23.17
CA VAL A 59 -5.95 -10.91 -23.15
C VAL A 59 -5.25 -9.56 -23.11
N HIS A 60 -5.60 -8.68 -24.05
CA HIS A 60 -5.24 -7.28 -23.96
C HIS A 60 -6.28 -6.55 -23.10
N CYS A 61 -5.88 -5.49 -22.39
CA CYS A 61 -6.82 -4.73 -21.56
C CYS A 61 -8.05 -4.23 -22.34
N ASP A 62 -7.89 -3.89 -23.62
CA ASP A 62 -9.00 -3.50 -24.49
C ASP A 62 -10.00 -4.62 -24.77
N SER A 63 -9.56 -5.89 -24.79
CA SER A 63 -10.47 -7.02 -25.05
C SER A 63 -11.34 -7.40 -23.85
N ILE A 64 -10.94 -7.02 -22.63
CA ILE A 64 -11.74 -7.19 -21.41
C ILE A 64 -12.32 -5.87 -20.88
N ARG A 65 -12.14 -4.77 -21.61
CA ARG A 65 -12.65 -3.46 -21.20
C ARG A 65 -14.17 -3.50 -21.10
N TYR A 66 -14.69 -3.02 -19.98
CA TYR A 66 -16.10 -2.98 -19.67
C TYR A 66 -16.45 -1.66 -19.00
N ASN A 67 -17.45 -0.97 -19.56
CA ASN A 67 -17.90 0.32 -19.05
C ASN A 67 -19.26 0.18 -18.39
N ALA A 68 -19.39 0.74 -17.20
CA ALA A 68 -20.62 0.86 -16.46
C ALA A 68 -20.95 2.33 -16.21
N THR A 69 -22.08 2.56 -15.54
CA THR A 69 -22.47 3.89 -15.07
C THR A 69 -22.80 3.79 -13.60
N ILE A 70 -22.21 4.67 -12.82
CA ILE A 70 -22.51 4.83 -11.39
C ILE A 70 -22.94 6.26 -11.15
N SER A 71 -23.64 6.49 -10.05
CA SER A 71 -23.87 7.85 -9.56
C SER A 71 -23.26 7.99 -8.18
N TYR A 72 -22.63 9.11 -7.86
CA TYR A 72 -22.07 9.34 -6.53
C TYR A 72 -22.49 10.68 -5.96
N SER A 73 -22.49 10.78 -4.64
CA SER A 73 -22.72 12.02 -3.89
C SER A 73 -21.67 12.08 -2.79
N LEU A 74 -21.06 13.24 -2.63
CA LEU A 74 -20.10 13.49 -1.56
C LEU A 74 -20.80 14.25 -0.46
N ASP A 75 -20.56 13.82 0.76
CA ASP A 75 -21.06 14.47 1.96
C ASP A 75 -19.86 14.91 2.79
N GLU A 76 -19.50 16.18 2.61
CA GLU A 76 -18.40 16.83 3.36
C GLU A 76 -18.89 17.37 4.71
N THR A 77 -20.14 17.11 5.12
CA THR A 77 -20.72 17.72 6.33
C THR A 77 -20.36 17.02 7.63
N LEU A 78 -19.76 15.83 7.57
CA LEU A 78 -19.21 15.13 8.74
C LEU A 78 -17.76 15.56 8.99
N GLU A 79 -17.53 16.84 9.26
CA GLU A 79 -16.24 17.29 9.79
C GLU A 79 -16.18 16.97 11.30
N ASP A 80 -16.04 15.69 11.64
CA ASP A 80 -15.59 15.34 12.98
C ASP A 80 -14.08 15.63 13.03
N ASP A 81 -13.69 16.55 13.92
CA ASP A 81 -12.30 16.90 14.15
C ASP A 81 -11.61 15.75 14.88
N ILE A 82 -10.97 14.87 14.10
CA ILE A 82 -10.21 13.72 14.63
C ILE A 82 -9.08 14.23 15.55
N GLY A 83 -8.60 15.47 15.38
CA GLY A 83 -7.62 16.09 16.27
C GLY A 83 -8.11 16.17 17.72
N VAL A 84 -9.38 16.50 17.93
CA VAL A 84 -10.00 16.57 19.28
C VAL A 84 -10.16 15.17 19.89
N ALA A 85 -10.53 14.18 19.09
CA ALA A 85 -10.60 12.79 19.53
C ALA A 85 -9.19 12.26 19.90
N ASN A 86 -8.20 12.46 19.04
CA ASN A 86 -6.82 12.04 19.28
C ASN A 86 -6.21 12.69 20.53
N ALA A 87 -6.47 13.98 20.78
CA ALA A 87 -6.02 14.66 21.99
C ALA A 87 -6.61 14.01 23.27
N SER A 88 -7.85 13.53 23.19
CA SER A 88 -8.51 12.83 24.29
C SER A 88 -7.93 11.44 24.55
N PHE A 89 -7.40 10.77 23.52
CA PHE A 89 -6.78 9.44 23.64
C PHE A 89 -5.28 9.49 23.96
N ALA A 90 -4.59 10.62 23.81
CA ALA A 90 -3.13 10.73 23.97
C ALA A 90 -2.60 10.26 25.34
N HIS A 91 -3.46 10.24 26.37
CA HIS A 91 -3.12 9.83 27.73
C HIS A 91 -3.58 8.39 28.07
N HIS A 92 -4.23 7.70 27.13
CA HIS A 92 -4.76 6.37 27.38
C HIS A 92 -3.63 5.33 27.38
N PRO A 93 -3.52 4.44 28.40
CA PRO A 93 -2.42 3.47 28.54
C PRO A 93 -2.33 2.42 27.41
N LEU A 94 -3.29 2.41 26.48
CA LEU A 94 -3.27 1.58 25.26
C LEU A 94 -2.63 2.30 24.06
N VAL A 95 -2.39 3.61 24.13
CA VAL A 95 -1.70 4.37 23.09
C VAL A 95 -0.20 4.12 23.24
N GLN A 96 0.23 2.97 22.74
CA GLN A 96 1.63 2.72 22.45
C GLN A 96 2.07 3.65 21.30
N LYS A 97 3.37 3.95 21.22
CA LYS A 97 4.01 4.74 20.13
C LYS A 97 3.60 4.29 18.72
N HIS A 98 3.14 3.05 18.58
CA HIS A 98 2.53 2.50 17.37
C HIS A 98 1.14 1.97 17.69
N GLY A 99 0.15 2.85 17.71
CA GLY A 99 -1.27 2.51 17.90
C GLY A 99 -1.84 1.64 16.77
N PRO A 100 -3.13 1.28 16.85
CA PRO A 100 -3.82 0.56 15.79
C PRO A 100 -3.82 1.40 14.50
N GLY A 101 -3.38 0.79 13.40
CA GLY A 101 -3.41 1.38 12.07
C GLY A 101 -4.42 0.67 11.16
N ASP A 102 -4.94 1.42 10.20
CA ASP A 102 -5.87 0.96 9.17
C ASP A 102 -7.07 0.13 9.69
N PRO A 103 -7.87 0.63 10.65
CA PRO A 103 -8.98 -0.13 11.18
C PRO A 103 -10.05 -0.42 10.11
N ARG A 104 -10.59 -1.64 10.15
CA ARG A 104 -11.67 -2.14 9.31
C ARG A 104 -12.76 -2.69 10.21
N ILE A 105 -13.94 -2.09 10.13
CA ILE A 105 -15.10 -2.53 10.89
C ILE A 105 -15.98 -3.37 9.96
N ILE A 106 -16.21 -4.63 10.34
CA ILE A 106 -17.04 -5.56 9.58
C ILE A 106 -18.10 -6.19 10.49
N LEU A 107 -19.32 -6.31 9.97
CA LEU A 107 -20.44 -6.93 10.66
C LEU A 107 -21.07 -7.98 9.74
N GLU A 108 -21.42 -9.13 10.28
CA GLU A 108 -22.25 -10.09 9.56
C GLU A 108 -23.70 -9.62 9.51
N GLU A 109 -24.04 -8.91 8.44
CA GLU A 109 -25.38 -8.39 8.26
C GLU A 109 -26.44 -9.50 8.22
N GLY A 110 -27.57 -9.25 8.89
CA GLY A 110 -28.69 -10.18 8.98
C GLY A 110 -28.49 -11.35 9.94
N VAL A 111 -27.39 -11.39 10.71
CA VAL A 111 -27.10 -12.49 11.64
C VAL A 111 -27.39 -12.07 13.08
N LYS A 112 -28.39 -12.70 13.70
CA LYS A 112 -28.77 -12.41 15.09
C LYS A 112 -27.64 -12.82 16.04
N GLY A 113 -27.22 -11.89 16.89
CA GLY A 113 -26.14 -12.11 17.85
C GLY A 113 -24.74 -12.06 17.25
N ALA A 114 -24.60 -11.73 15.96
CA ALA A 114 -23.30 -11.39 15.40
C ALA A 114 -22.85 -10.05 15.96
N GLU A 115 -21.61 -10.04 16.43
CA GLU A 115 -20.95 -8.87 16.97
C GLU A 115 -20.11 -8.21 15.86
N PRO A 116 -20.02 -6.87 15.82
CA PRO A 116 -19.10 -6.19 14.92
C PRO A 116 -17.65 -6.56 15.27
N VAL A 117 -16.83 -6.75 14.25
CA VAL A 117 -15.41 -7.07 14.41
C VAL A 117 -14.59 -5.91 13.88
N ILE A 118 -13.66 -5.41 14.70
CA ILE A 118 -12.73 -4.34 14.33
C ILE A 118 -11.38 -4.98 14.09
N ILE A 119 -10.85 -4.86 12.88
CA ILE A 119 -9.59 -5.49 12.49
C ILE A 119 -8.64 -4.41 12.08
N PHE A 120 -7.41 -4.45 12.58
CA PHE A 120 -6.43 -3.41 12.34
C PHE A 120 -5.03 -4.04 12.34
N ASN A 121 -4.05 -3.32 11.80
CA ASN A 121 -2.66 -3.72 11.94
C ASN A 121 -1.97 -2.93 13.04
N GLN A 122 -1.18 -3.59 13.88
CA GLN A 122 -0.46 -2.92 14.97
C GLN A 122 0.94 -3.51 15.14
N ILE A 123 1.89 -2.64 15.49
CA ILE A 123 3.22 -3.02 15.95
C ILE A 123 3.19 -3.06 17.48
N SER A 124 3.63 -4.16 18.08
CA SER A 124 3.61 -4.31 19.53
C SER A 124 4.77 -5.17 20.04
N LEU A 125 5.03 -5.12 21.34
CA LEU A 125 6.00 -6.02 21.97
C LEU A 125 5.57 -7.49 21.82
N ALA A 126 4.28 -7.80 21.92
CA ALA A 126 3.72 -9.14 21.76
C ALA A 126 3.97 -9.72 20.35
N THR A 127 4.30 -8.86 19.39
CA THR A 127 4.60 -9.26 18.01
C THR A 127 6.09 -9.15 17.68
N ASN A 128 6.97 -9.06 18.69
CA ASN A 128 8.40 -8.80 18.53
C ASN A 128 8.67 -7.55 17.68
N TRP A 129 7.84 -6.52 17.85
CA TRP A 129 7.87 -5.28 17.05
C TRP A 129 7.59 -5.47 15.55
N ASN A 130 7.07 -6.63 15.14
CA ASN A 130 6.54 -6.80 13.78
C ASN A 130 5.12 -6.24 13.70
N ARG A 131 4.76 -5.67 12.54
CA ARG A 131 3.37 -5.24 12.28
C ARG A 131 2.53 -6.49 12.04
N ALA A 132 1.51 -6.72 12.85
CA ALA A 132 0.65 -7.90 12.78
C ALA A 132 -0.83 -7.55 12.64
N ILE A 133 -1.65 -8.51 12.21
CA ILE A 133 -3.12 -8.38 12.15
C ILE A 133 -3.74 -8.66 13.53
N TRP A 134 -4.52 -7.71 14.02
CA TRP A 134 -5.26 -7.81 15.27
C TRP A 134 -6.75 -7.69 15.04
N MET A 135 -7.52 -8.27 15.96
CA MET A 135 -8.96 -8.21 15.99
C MET A 135 -9.44 -7.77 17.37
N TYR A 136 -10.33 -6.79 17.42
CA TYR A 136 -11.05 -6.42 18.62
C TYR A 136 -12.55 -6.66 18.43
N ARG A 137 -13.14 -7.32 19.43
CA ARG A 137 -14.56 -7.61 19.55
C ARG A 137 -15.13 -6.79 20.72
N PRO A 138 -15.91 -5.71 20.46
CA PRO A 138 -16.24 -4.71 21.47
C PRO A 138 -17.25 -5.17 22.54
N PHE A 139 -18.20 -6.05 22.20
CA PHE A 139 -19.17 -6.59 23.14
C PHE A 139 -18.58 -7.69 24.02
N THR A 140 -17.72 -8.56 23.47
CA THR A 140 -16.99 -9.55 24.28
C THR A 140 -15.71 -8.97 24.91
N LYS A 141 -15.36 -7.73 24.56
CA LYS A 141 -14.13 -7.03 24.97
C LYS A 141 -12.87 -7.88 24.74
N THR A 142 -12.83 -8.61 23.63
CA THR A 142 -11.74 -9.55 23.33
C THR A 142 -10.80 -8.98 22.28
N LEU A 143 -9.52 -8.87 22.61
CA LEU A 143 -8.45 -8.59 21.67
C LEU A 143 -7.77 -9.89 21.26
N THR A 144 -7.60 -10.13 19.97
CA THR A 144 -7.06 -11.38 19.42
C THR A 144 -6.00 -11.07 18.37
N LEU A 145 -4.83 -11.68 18.52
CA LEU A 145 -3.75 -11.62 17.54
C LEU A 145 -3.93 -12.74 16.52
N PHE A 146 -3.95 -12.43 15.24
CA PHE A 146 -3.93 -13.45 14.21
C PHE A 146 -2.53 -14.02 14.02
N THR A 147 -2.45 -15.34 13.83
CA THR A 147 -1.18 -16.06 13.63
C THR A 147 -1.37 -17.14 12.57
N ILE A 148 -0.54 -17.09 11.52
CA ILE A 148 -0.59 -18.06 10.43
C ILE A 148 0.21 -19.30 10.81
N GLN A 149 -0.46 -20.46 10.83
CA GLN A 149 0.12 -21.73 11.24
C GLN A 149 1.24 -22.16 10.28
N GLY A 150 2.32 -22.69 10.85
CA GLY A 150 3.44 -23.25 10.08
C GLY A 150 4.36 -22.22 9.44
N MET A 151 4.18 -20.93 9.72
CA MET A 151 5.03 -19.86 9.16
C MET A 151 5.57 -18.93 10.23
N ARG A 152 6.81 -18.45 10.03
CA ARG A 152 7.33 -17.32 10.80
C ARG A 152 6.54 -16.06 10.42
N ARG A 153 6.13 -15.29 11.41
CA ARG A 153 5.46 -14.00 11.18
C ARG A 153 6.37 -13.10 10.34
N PRO A 154 5.87 -12.51 9.23
CA PRO A 154 6.63 -11.54 8.46
C PRO A 154 6.83 -10.26 9.27
N ASP A 155 7.80 -9.44 8.88
CA ASP A 155 8.06 -8.18 9.59
C ASP A 155 6.91 -7.18 9.44
N THR A 156 6.09 -7.36 8.40
CA THR A 156 4.96 -6.49 8.09
C THR A 156 3.76 -7.24 7.50
N GLU A 157 2.68 -7.34 8.28
CA GLU A 157 1.34 -7.76 7.85
C GLU A 157 0.46 -6.52 7.64
N LYS A 158 0.36 -6.05 6.41
CA LYS A 158 -0.49 -4.92 5.98
C LYS A 158 -1.14 -5.24 4.64
N ASN A 159 -2.06 -4.39 4.18
CA ASN A 159 -2.68 -4.51 2.85
C ASN A 159 -3.54 -5.77 2.61
N TRP A 160 -4.07 -6.36 3.68
CA TRP A 160 -5.08 -7.41 3.62
C TRP A 160 -6.49 -6.81 3.63
N ALA A 161 -7.49 -7.58 3.20
CA ALA A 161 -8.89 -7.17 3.22
C ALA A 161 -9.78 -8.26 3.82
N PRO A 162 -10.53 -7.97 4.90
CA PRO A 162 -11.35 -8.98 5.58
C PRO A 162 -12.68 -9.21 4.88
N LEU A 163 -13.22 -10.43 5.02
CA LEU A 163 -14.55 -10.80 4.58
C LEU A 163 -15.17 -11.92 5.41
N PHE A 164 -16.49 -11.92 5.53
CA PHE A 164 -17.24 -13.07 6.02
C PHE A 164 -17.76 -13.89 4.85
N TYR A 165 -17.27 -15.12 4.73
CA TYR A 165 -17.69 -16.07 3.70
C TYR A 165 -18.55 -17.17 4.31
N ARG A 166 -19.70 -17.46 3.68
CA ARG A 166 -20.56 -18.58 4.07
C ARG A 166 -20.17 -19.83 3.31
N SER A 167 -19.67 -20.83 4.03
CA SER A 167 -19.41 -22.13 3.39
C SER A 167 -20.73 -22.84 3.04
N LEU A 168 -20.65 -23.83 2.13
CA LEU A 168 -21.79 -24.70 1.82
C LEU A 168 -22.37 -25.37 3.07
N GLU A 169 -21.50 -25.76 4.01
CA GLU A 169 -21.93 -26.35 5.27
C GLU A 169 -22.72 -25.35 6.13
N ASP A 170 -22.32 -24.08 6.15
CA ASP A 170 -23.03 -23.04 6.90
C ASP A 170 -24.40 -22.79 6.28
N ILE A 171 -24.49 -22.74 4.95
CA ILE A 171 -25.75 -22.61 4.21
C ILE A 171 -26.66 -23.81 4.48
N GLN A 172 -26.12 -25.02 4.50
CA GLN A 172 -26.89 -26.23 4.79
C GLN A 172 -27.42 -26.22 6.22
N LYS A 173 -26.57 -25.88 7.21
CA LYS A 173 -26.99 -25.74 8.62
C LYS A 173 -28.05 -24.66 8.79
N GLU A 174 -27.92 -23.54 8.09
CA GLU A 174 -28.92 -22.47 8.07
C GLU A 174 -30.27 -22.97 7.55
N ARG A 175 -30.29 -23.79 6.48
CA ARG A 175 -31.51 -24.41 5.95
C ARG A 175 -32.14 -25.40 6.91
N GLU A 176 -31.32 -26.23 7.56
CA GLU A 176 -31.78 -27.23 8.52
C GLU A 176 -32.36 -26.58 9.80
N ARG A 177 -31.74 -25.50 10.27
CA ARG A 177 -32.14 -24.81 11.52
C ARG A 177 -33.14 -23.67 11.29
N GLY A 178 -33.28 -23.18 10.06
CA GLY A 178 -34.08 -22.01 9.71
C GLY A 178 -33.52 -20.68 10.22
N VAL A 179 -32.33 -20.67 10.83
CA VAL A 179 -31.71 -19.48 11.42
C VAL A 179 -30.21 -19.48 11.12
N ARG A 180 -29.69 -18.34 10.68
CA ARG A 180 -28.26 -18.13 10.48
C ARG A 180 -27.56 -17.86 11.80
N GLU A 181 -26.49 -18.60 12.08
CA GLU A 181 -25.62 -18.39 13.24
C GLU A 181 -24.42 -17.49 12.90
N PRO A 182 -23.83 -16.79 13.89
CA PRO A 182 -22.58 -16.07 13.70
C PRO A 182 -21.46 -16.98 13.17
N SER A 183 -20.68 -16.48 12.22
CA SER A 183 -19.58 -17.24 11.64
C SER A 183 -18.51 -17.53 12.69
N LYS A 184 -17.90 -18.71 12.61
CA LYS A 184 -16.76 -19.08 13.47
C LYS A 184 -15.42 -18.63 12.90
N TYR A 185 -15.42 -18.26 11.63
CA TYR A 185 -14.24 -17.93 10.85
C TYR A 185 -14.43 -16.60 10.15
N ILE A 186 -13.32 -15.90 9.97
CA ILE A 186 -13.20 -14.77 9.06
C ILE A 186 -12.12 -15.09 8.03
N TYR A 187 -12.28 -14.55 6.83
CA TYR A 187 -11.36 -14.75 5.74
C TYR A 187 -10.67 -13.44 5.41
N PHE A 188 -9.43 -13.53 4.94
CA PHE A 188 -8.67 -12.39 4.46
C PHE A 188 -8.22 -12.65 3.04
N ILE A 189 -8.50 -11.71 2.14
CA ILE A 189 -7.68 -11.58 0.94
C ILE A 189 -6.33 -11.05 1.42
N TYR A 190 -5.38 -11.96 1.59
CA TYR A 190 -4.07 -11.68 2.15
C TYR A 190 -3.15 -11.08 1.08
N GLU A 191 -3.25 -11.61 -0.14
CA GLU A 191 -2.62 -11.06 -1.34
C GLU A 191 -3.67 -10.99 -2.46
N VAL A 192 -3.63 -9.93 -3.27
CA VAL A 192 -4.59 -9.71 -4.38
C VAL A 192 -4.11 -10.38 -5.67
N GLU A 193 -2.80 -10.37 -5.92
CA GLU A 193 -2.18 -10.91 -7.13
C GLU A 193 -0.84 -11.63 -6.83
N PRO A 194 -0.78 -12.97 -6.98
CA PRO A 194 -1.93 -13.88 -7.10
C PRO A 194 -2.83 -13.83 -5.86
N ILE A 195 -4.09 -14.23 -6.01
CA ILE A 195 -5.03 -14.19 -4.89
C ILE A 195 -4.70 -15.29 -3.87
N HIS A 196 -4.35 -14.89 -2.66
CA HIS A 196 -4.15 -15.77 -1.51
C HIS A 196 -5.17 -15.45 -0.42
N VAL A 197 -5.87 -16.48 0.05
CA VAL A 197 -6.93 -16.30 1.05
C VAL A 197 -6.58 -17.03 2.34
N LEU A 198 -6.52 -16.30 3.45
CA LEU A 198 -6.43 -16.88 4.78
C LEU A 198 -7.82 -17.18 5.33
N LYS A 199 -7.95 -18.30 6.04
CA LYS A 199 -9.09 -18.62 6.92
C LYS A 199 -8.62 -18.59 8.36
N CYS A 200 -9.19 -17.69 9.15
CA CYS A 200 -8.81 -17.45 10.52
C CYS A 200 -9.98 -17.71 11.48
N ARG A 201 -9.71 -18.39 12.59
CA ARG A 201 -10.71 -18.65 13.63
C ARG A 201 -10.89 -17.42 14.51
N LEU A 202 -12.11 -16.90 14.61
CA LEU A 202 -12.40 -15.69 15.40
C LEU A 202 -12.08 -15.85 16.89
N SER A 203 -12.24 -17.05 17.44
CA SER A 203 -12.04 -17.27 18.88
C SER A 203 -10.57 -17.40 19.30
N THR A 204 -9.67 -17.75 18.38
CA THR A 204 -8.26 -18.05 18.73
C THR A 204 -7.24 -17.25 17.92
N GLY A 205 -7.66 -16.61 16.83
CA GLY A 205 -6.73 -15.94 15.90
C GLY A 205 -5.90 -16.91 15.04
N LEU A 206 -6.10 -18.21 15.15
CA LEU A 206 -5.33 -19.18 14.35
C LEU A 206 -5.79 -19.13 12.89
N CYS A 207 -4.83 -18.88 12.00
CA CYS A 207 -5.02 -18.75 10.57
C CYS A 207 -4.31 -19.87 9.81
N ARG A 208 -4.90 -20.27 8.70
CA ARG A 208 -4.24 -21.10 7.68
C ARG A 208 -4.64 -20.60 6.31
N PHE A 209 -3.77 -20.78 5.33
CA PHE A 209 -4.19 -20.54 3.96
C PHE A 209 -5.29 -21.53 3.57
N TRP A 210 -6.30 -20.97 2.93
CA TRP A 210 -7.51 -21.68 2.52
C TRP A 210 -7.57 -21.80 1.00
N TYR A 211 -7.13 -20.77 0.29
CA TYR A 211 -7.10 -20.74 -1.16
C TYR A 211 -5.78 -20.14 -1.64
N TRP A 212 -5.23 -20.75 -2.68
CA TRP A 212 -4.08 -20.27 -3.43
C TRP A 212 -4.45 -20.29 -4.90
N ALA A 213 -4.30 -19.14 -5.55
CA ALA A 213 -4.28 -19.08 -7.00
C ALA A 213 -2.92 -19.58 -7.52
N ASP A 214 -2.95 -20.62 -8.36
CA ASP A 214 -1.79 -21.13 -9.08
C ASP A 214 -2.03 -21.04 -10.58
N ILE A 215 -1.56 -19.94 -11.17
CA ILE A 215 -1.70 -19.65 -12.60
C ILE A 215 -0.37 -19.96 -13.28
N PRO A 216 -0.33 -20.92 -14.22
CA PRO A 216 0.84 -21.13 -15.05
C PRO A 216 1.24 -19.83 -15.77
N HIS A 217 2.51 -19.44 -15.69
CA HIS A 217 3.01 -18.19 -16.30
C HIS A 217 2.64 -18.04 -17.79
N ARG A 218 2.49 -19.15 -18.53
CA ARG A 218 2.11 -19.15 -19.95
C ARG A 218 0.68 -18.68 -20.22
N LEU A 219 -0.18 -18.70 -19.21
CA LEU A 219 -1.57 -18.26 -19.29
C LEU A 219 -1.77 -16.84 -18.76
N SER A 220 -0.72 -16.22 -18.22
CA SER A 220 -0.77 -14.82 -17.79
C SER A 220 -0.62 -13.91 -19.00
N GLY A 221 -1.44 -12.88 -19.09
CA GLY A 221 -1.26 -11.81 -20.07
C GLY A 221 0.07 -11.09 -19.87
N ILE A 222 0.48 -10.36 -20.91
CA ILE A 222 1.68 -9.53 -20.88
C ILE A 222 1.23 -8.11 -20.57
N HIS A 223 1.45 -7.67 -19.34
CA HIS A 223 1.10 -6.31 -18.88
C HIS A 223 2.36 -5.53 -18.56
N ARG A 224 2.36 -4.23 -18.86
CA ARG A 224 3.52 -3.36 -18.64
C ARG A 224 3.37 -2.63 -17.32
N ILE A 225 3.46 -3.39 -16.23
CA ILE A 225 3.40 -2.81 -14.89
C ILE A 225 4.82 -2.43 -14.46
N GLU A 226 5.03 -1.16 -14.15
CA GLU A 226 6.31 -0.73 -13.55
C GLU A 226 6.56 -1.45 -12.23
N LYS A 227 7.82 -1.80 -11.99
CA LYS A 227 8.24 -2.39 -10.72
C LYS A 227 7.79 -1.50 -9.56
N GLY A 228 7.10 -2.09 -8.59
CA GLY A 228 6.57 -1.38 -7.41
C GLY A 228 5.09 -1.04 -7.48
N SER A 229 4.48 -1.08 -8.67
CA SER A 229 3.04 -0.87 -8.83
C SER A 229 2.25 -2.15 -8.58
N SER A 230 1.29 -2.13 -7.65
CA SER A 230 0.45 -3.29 -7.34
C SER A 230 -0.81 -2.92 -6.58
N MET A 231 -1.89 -3.66 -6.81
CA MET A 231 -3.13 -3.55 -6.06
C MET A 231 -2.99 -4.18 -4.67
N ARG A 232 -3.40 -3.45 -3.63
CA ARG A 232 -3.13 -3.77 -2.23
C ARG A 232 -4.29 -3.31 -1.33
N GLY A 233 -4.67 -4.15 -0.37
CA GLY A 233 -5.57 -3.80 0.73
C GLY A 233 -6.88 -3.13 0.30
N GLY A 234 -7.23 -2.05 1.00
CA GLY A 234 -8.42 -1.24 0.80
C GLY A 234 -9.50 -1.51 1.83
N THR A 235 -10.76 -1.50 1.40
CA THR A 235 -11.91 -1.77 2.28
C THR A 235 -12.02 -3.26 2.61
N GLN A 236 -12.90 -3.57 3.55
CA GLN A 236 -13.45 -4.91 3.67
C GLN A 236 -14.27 -5.29 2.42
N PHE A 237 -14.42 -6.59 2.18
CA PHE A 237 -15.36 -7.09 1.17
C PHE A 237 -16.74 -7.25 1.78
N VAL A 238 -17.74 -6.63 1.15
CA VAL A 238 -19.15 -6.76 1.54
C VAL A 238 -19.87 -7.64 0.53
N ARG A 239 -20.73 -8.53 1.02
CA ARG A 239 -21.53 -9.41 0.16
C ARG A 239 -22.51 -8.58 -0.67
N ALA A 240 -22.57 -8.84 -1.97
CA ALA A 240 -23.55 -8.23 -2.84
C ALA A 240 -24.97 -8.69 -2.44
N PRO A 241 -25.96 -7.78 -2.35
CA PRO A 241 -27.34 -8.09 -2.02
C PRO A 241 -28.07 -8.69 -3.23
N LEU A 242 -27.57 -9.83 -3.69
CA LEU A 242 -28.07 -10.61 -4.82
C LEU A 242 -28.47 -12.01 -4.36
N ASP A 243 -29.56 -12.50 -4.95
CA ASP A 243 -29.93 -13.89 -4.89
C ASP A 243 -29.03 -14.64 -5.88
N THR A 244 -28.00 -15.28 -5.35
CA THR A 244 -27.07 -16.10 -6.11
C THR A 244 -27.46 -17.57 -6.03
N VAL A 245 -26.97 -18.39 -6.96
CA VAL A 245 -27.12 -19.84 -6.85
C VAL A 245 -26.49 -20.34 -5.54
N PRO A 246 -27.08 -21.34 -4.86
CA PRO A 246 -26.53 -21.87 -3.61
C PRO A 246 -25.05 -22.25 -3.76
N GLY A 247 -24.23 -21.82 -2.80
CA GLY A 247 -22.78 -22.08 -2.83
C GLY A 247 -21.96 -21.10 -3.66
N THR A 248 -22.60 -20.13 -4.32
CA THR A 248 -21.93 -19.01 -4.97
C THR A 248 -22.31 -17.71 -4.28
N GLU A 249 -21.35 -16.83 -4.05
CA GLU A 249 -21.55 -15.50 -3.49
C GLU A 249 -20.68 -14.49 -4.25
N LEU A 250 -21.18 -13.26 -4.34
CA LEU A 250 -20.44 -12.14 -4.91
C LEU A 250 -20.13 -11.15 -3.81
N TYR A 251 -18.95 -10.55 -3.88
CA TYR A 251 -18.46 -9.57 -2.93
C TYR A 251 -17.95 -8.34 -3.67
N VAL A 252 -18.12 -7.17 -3.07
CA VAL A 252 -17.58 -5.90 -3.58
C VAL A 252 -16.64 -5.31 -2.54
N SER A 253 -15.53 -4.76 -3.01
CA SER A 253 -14.56 -4.02 -2.21
C SER A 253 -14.00 -2.85 -3.00
N VAL A 254 -13.34 -1.93 -2.30
CA VAL A 254 -12.60 -0.83 -2.88
C VAL A 254 -11.12 -0.93 -2.49
N PRO A 255 -10.32 -1.80 -3.15
CA PRO A 255 -8.87 -1.84 -2.99
C PRO A 255 -8.17 -0.58 -3.46
N ARG A 256 -6.85 -0.51 -3.23
CA ARG A 256 -6.01 0.59 -3.69
C ARG A 256 -4.82 0.07 -4.49
N THR A 257 -4.59 0.57 -5.70
CA THR A 257 -3.30 0.42 -6.38
C THR A 257 -2.27 1.36 -5.78
N HIS A 258 -1.22 0.78 -5.20
CA HIS A 258 0.00 1.47 -4.80
C HIS A 258 0.91 1.61 -6.02
N ILE A 259 1.40 2.81 -6.29
CA ILE A 259 2.29 3.13 -7.41
C ILE A 259 3.55 3.77 -6.84
N GLU A 260 4.68 3.09 -7.00
CA GLU A 260 6.00 3.62 -6.61
C GLU A 260 6.44 4.71 -7.61
N HIS A 261 7.28 5.65 -7.15
CA HIS A 261 7.90 6.69 -7.98
C HIS A 261 6.95 7.65 -8.73
N GLY A 262 5.75 7.90 -8.19
CA GLY A 262 4.80 8.88 -8.73
C GLY A 262 5.23 10.35 -8.54
N CYS A 263 4.32 11.21 -8.06
CA CYS A 263 4.55 12.65 -7.84
C CYS A 263 5.43 12.96 -6.60
N GLY A 264 6.63 12.37 -6.54
CA GLY A 264 7.64 12.52 -5.49
C GLY A 264 7.67 11.40 -4.45
N SER A 265 6.63 10.56 -4.38
CA SER A 265 6.58 9.36 -3.53
C SER A 265 5.50 8.37 -4.01
N ALA A 266 5.19 7.36 -3.19
CA ALA A 266 4.11 6.41 -3.46
C ALA A 266 2.75 7.13 -3.60
N VAL A 267 1.97 6.72 -4.61
CA VAL A 267 0.60 7.18 -4.87
C VAL A 267 -0.35 6.01 -4.72
N TYR A 268 -1.51 6.24 -4.10
CA TYR A 268 -2.56 5.23 -4.01
C TYR A 268 -3.80 5.65 -4.80
N ARG A 269 -4.37 4.71 -5.57
CA ARG A 269 -5.56 4.90 -6.39
C ARG A 269 -6.63 3.89 -5.99
N PRO A 270 -7.82 4.31 -5.54
CA PRO A 270 -8.88 3.38 -5.21
C PRO A 270 -9.59 2.86 -6.46
N GLU A 271 -9.93 1.58 -6.49
CA GLU A 271 -10.69 0.94 -7.57
C GLU A 271 -11.82 0.09 -7.00
N ILE A 272 -12.94 -0.08 -7.71
CA ILE A 272 -13.99 -1.03 -7.34
C ILE A 272 -13.63 -2.40 -7.89
N VAL A 273 -13.64 -3.43 -7.04
CA VAL A 273 -13.49 -4.82 -7.48
C VAL A 273 -14.69 -5.66 -7.10
N VAL A 274 -14.96 -6.66 -7.94
CA VAL A 274 -15.98 -7.68 -7.68
C VAL A 274 -15.31 -9.04 -7.63
N LEU A 275 -15.49 -9.73 -6.51
CA LEU A 275 -14.95 -11.04 -6.21
C LEU A 275 -16.10 -12.05 -6.21
N ALA A 276 -15.97 -13.13 -6.97
CA ALA A 276 -16.84 -14.29 -6.88
C ALA A 276 -16.22 -15.36 -6.00
N VAL A 277 -17.05 -15.97 -5.16
CA VAL A 277 -16.69 -17.12 -4.34
C VAL A 277 -17.63 -18.26 -4.66
N ALA A 278 -17.11 -19.39 -5.14
CA ALA A 278 -17.92 -20.55 -5.52
C ALA A 278 -17.32 -21.84 -4.98
N ASN A 279 -18.01 -22.51 -4.04
CA ASN A 279 -17.53 -23.74 -3.40
C ASN A 279 -16.12 -23.59 -2.79
N GLY A 280 -15.82 -22.42 -2.21
CA GLY A 280 -14.55 -22.13 -1.55
C GLY A 280 -13.40 -21.75 -2.48
N THR A 281 -13.64 -21.57 -3.79
CA THR A 281 -12.68 -20.97 -4.73
C THR A 281 -13.00 -19.49 -4.97
N PHE A 282 -11.98 -18.69 -5.24
CA PHE A 282 -12.05 -17.22 -5.25
C PHE A 282 -11.57 -16.67 -6.59
N HIS A 283 -12.38 -15.84 -7.24
CA HIS A 283 -12.15 -15.39 -8.62
C HIS A 283 -12.50 -13.91 -8.80
N TRP A 284 -11.58 -13.14 -9.39
CA TRP A 284 -11.85 -11.75 -9.76
C TRP A 284 -12.78 -11.70 -10.96
N LEU A 285 -13.95 -11.08 -10.81
CA LEU A 285 -14.92 -10.90 -11.90
C LEU A 285 -14.80 -9.53 -12.56
N TYR A 286 -14.43 -8.51 -11.80
CA TYR A 286 -14.33 -7.15 -12.29
C TYR A 286 -13.35 -6.34 -11.46
N ALA A 287 -12.64 -5.40 -12.11
CA ALA A 287 -11.89 -4.34 -11.49
C ALA A 287 -12.07 -3.05 -12.30
N SER A 288 -12.39 -1.93 -11.65
CA SER A 288 -12.53 -0.65 -12.35
C SER A 288 -11.18 -0.02 -12.66
N GLU A 289 -11.17 0.96 -13.55
CA GLU A 289 -10.13 2.00 -13.55
C GLU A 289 -10.20 2.83 -12.24
N PRO A 290 -9.19 3.65 -11.91
CA PRO A 290 -9.22 4.48 -10.70
C PRO A 290 -10.49 5.31 -10.55
N LEU A 291 -11.05 5.29 -9.34
CA LEU A 291 -12.21 6.10 -9.00
C LEU A 291 -11.83 7.59 -8.93
N ASN A 292 -12.48 8.39 -9.77
CA ASN A 292 -12.41 9.85 -9.70
C ASN A 292 -13.70 10.45 -9.10
N LEU A 293 -13.98 10.13 -7.83
CA LEU A 293 -15.24 10.52 -7.16
C LEU A 293 -15.30 11.99 -6.75
N LEU A 294 -14.20 12.75 -6.82
CA LEU A 294 -14.22 14.14 -6.34
C LEU A 294 -14.64 15.14 -7.40
N GLY A 295 -14.67 14.78 -8.70
CA GLY A 295 -15.00 15.73 -9.77
C GLY A 295 -14.10 16.97 -9.81
N ILE A 296 -13.03 16.99 -9.01
CA ILE A 296 -12.02 18.03 -9.02
C ILE A 296 -10.91 17.50 -9.92
N ASP A 297 -10.40 18.34 -10.81
CA ASP A 297 -9.07 18.18 -11.45
C ASP A 297 -7.91 18.11 -10.42
N GLN A 298 -8.22 18.01 -9.12
CA GLN A 298 -7.31 17.63 -8.05
C GLN A 298 -7.45 16.12 -7.82
N PRO A 299 -6.56 15.32 -8.43
CA PRO A 299 -6.63 13.88 -8.32
C PRO A 299 -6.50 13.42 -6.86
N PHE A 300 -7.19 12.32 -6.54
CA PHE A 300 -7.01 11.58 -5.29
C PHE A 300 -5.60 10.97 -5.25
N VAL A 301 -4.61 11.76 -4.85
CA VAL A 301 -3.20 11.36 -4.78
C VAL A 301 -2.82 11.33 -3.31
N ILE A 302 -2.82 10.13 -2.73
CA ILE A 302 -2.19 9.90 -1.43
C ILE A 302 -0.69 9.92 -1.67
N VAL A 303 -0.03 11.06 -1.45
CA VAL A 303 1.44 11.15 -1.52
C VAL A 303 1.99 10.79 -0.15
N GLU A 304 2.56 9.59 0.02
CA GLU A 304 3.30 9.28 1.25
C GLU A 304 4.63 10.05 1.26
N LYS A 305 4.72 11.21 1.91
CA LYS A 305 6.04 11.81 2.17
C LYS A 305 6.90 10.80 2.97
N PRO A 306 8.18 10.58 2.61
CA PRO A 306 9.07 9.72 3.38
C PRO A 306 9.19 10.20 4.84
N LEU A 307 9.19 9.23 5.77
CA LEU A 307 9.18 9.43 7.22
C LEU A 307 10.34 10.30 7.73
N GLU A 308 11.46 10.34 7.01
CA GLU A 308 12.63 11.17 7.36
C GLU A 308 12.35 12.68 7.32
N THR A 309 11.33 13.15 6.59
CA THR A 309 10.93 14.57 6.63
C THR A 309 9.88 14.88 7.70
N ALA A 310 9.07 13.89 8.11
CA ALA A 310 8.01 14.08 9.10
C ALA A 310 8.51 14.00 10.55
N LEU A 311 9.55 13.20 10.81
CA LEU A 311 10.18 13.09 12.14
C LEU A 311 10.87 14.39 12.60
N LEU A 312 11.18 15.31 11.67
CA LEU A 312 11.76 16.61 11.99
C LEU A 312 10.72 17.67 12.37
N GLU A 313 9.45 17.49 11.99
CA GLU A 313 8.37 18.43 12.33
C GLU A 313 7.63 18.02 13.62
N SER A 314 7.62 16.72 13.98
CA SER A 314 6.89 16.21 15.16
C SER A 314 7.72 16.13 16.45
N GLN A 315 8.92 16.71 16.49
CA GLN A 315 9.76 16.83 17.70
C GLN A 315 9.88 18.26 18.22
N PHE A 316 9.10 19.20 17.67
CA PHE A 316 8.93 20.50 18.30
C PHE A 316 7.93 20.36 19.44
N ASP A 317 8.49 20.32 20.65
CA ASP A 317 7.77 20.63 21.88
C ASP A 317 6.99 21.94 21.70
N ILE A 318 5.78 21.90 22.23
CA ILE A 318 4.89 23.04 22.42
C ILE A 318 5.61 23.97 23.40
N GLU A 319 6.16 25.09 22.90
CA GLU A 319 6.28 26.35 23.64
C GLU A 319 6.59 27.48 22.65
N ASP A 320 5.64 28.43 22.57
CA ASP A 320 5.72 29.80 22.05
C ASP A 320 6.34 30.06 20.65
N ASP A 321 5.50 30.44 19.68
CA ASP A 321 5.43 31.81 19.13
C ASP A 321 4.59 31.86 17.83
N TYR A 322 3.68 32.84 17.76
CA TYR A 322 2.83 33.12 16.60
C TYR A 322 3.67 33.81 15.49
N GLY A 323 4.19 33.02 14.53
CA GLY A 323 4.82 33.53 13.30
C GLY A 323 3.87 33.54 12.08
N PRO A 324 3.94 34.53 11.17
CA PRO A 324 2.90 34.78 10.19
C PRO A 324 2.92 33.79 9.01
N ILE A 325 1.69 33.40 8.65
CA ILE A 325 1.25 32.63 7.49
C ILE A 325 1.98 33.08 6.21
N GLY A 326 2.72 32.17 5.58
CA GLY A 326 3.47 32.51 4.37
C GLY A 326 4.18 31.34 3.69
N GLU A 327 3.52 30.19 3.53
CA GLU A 327 3.90 29.20 2.50
C GLU A 327 2.71 28.28 2.21
N THR A 328 1.90 28.66 1.22
CA THR A 328 0.89 27.82 0.58
C THR A 328 1.56 26.71 -0.21
N THR A 329 2.25 25.80 0.46
CA THR A 329 2.37 24.45 -0.09
C THR A 329 1.00 23.81 0.11
N THR A 330 0.23 23.72 -0.98
CA THR A 330 -1.05 23.01 -1.01
C THR A 330 -0.85 21.65 -0.36
N ALA A 331 -1.29 21.52 0.89
CA ALA A 331 -1.14 20.31 1.68
C ALA A 331 -1.85 19.18 0.92
N LYS A 332 -1.05 18.32 0.30
CA LYS A 332 -1.54 17.18 -0.47
C LYS A 332 -2.43 16.34 0.46
N ARG A 333 -3.70 16.20 0.11
CA ARG A 333 -4.70 15.46 0.89
C ARG A 333 -4.30 13.99 0.91
N LYS A 334 -3.97 13.43 2.08
CA LYS A 334 -3.65 12.01 2.27
C LYS A 334 -4.87 11.26 2.83
N PRO A 335 -5.72 10.66 2.01
CA PRO A 335 -6.71 9.74 2.53
C PRO A 335 -6.06 8.43 3.01
N VAL A 336 -6.03 8.20 4.32
CA VAL A 336 -5.28 7.06 4.89
C VAL A 336 -6.18 5.83 5.06
N ASP A 337 -7.44 6.05 5.38
CA ASP A 337 -8.41 4.99 5.64
C ASP A 337 -9.60 5.03 4.70
N LEU A 338 -10.00 3.86 4.21
CA LEU A 338 -11.19 3.65 3.38
C LEU A 338 -11.95 2.44 3.91
N GLY A 339 -13.26 2.59 4.12
CA GLY A 339 -14.15 1.53 4.59
C GLY A 339 -15.53 1.59 3.93
N ILE A 340 -16.19 0.44 3.79
CA ILE A 340 -17.60 0.39 3.37
C ILE A 340 -18.48 0.44 4.62
N ALA A 341 -19.17 1.55 4.86
CA ALA A 341 -20.01 1.71 6.04
C ALA A 341 -21.35 0.97 5.91
N SER A 342 -22.00 1.01 4.74
CA SER A 342 -23.26 0.30 4.48
C SER A 342 -23.46 0.03 2.99
N TRP A 343 -24.30 -0.96 2.67
CA TRP A 343 -24.86 -1.14 1.33
C TRP A 343 -26.36 -1.37 1.43
N GLU A 344 -27.11 -0.31 1.18
CA GLU A 344 -28.56 -0.28 1.30
C GLU A 344 -29.22 -0.52 -0.06
N VAL A 345 -30.33 -1.27 -0.08
CA VAL A 345 -31.08 -1.55 -1.30
C VAL A 345 -32.56 -1.22 -1.08
N ASP A 346 -33.01 -0.17 -1.75
CA ASP A 346 -34.38 0.30 -1.71
C ASP A 346 -35.14 -0.13 -2.97
N ARG A 347 -36.44 -0.41 -2.79
CA ARG A 347 -37.36 -0.64 -3.92
C ARG A 347 -38.36 0.51 -3.97
N ILE A 348 -38.12 1.47 -4.86
CA ILE A 348 -38.97 2.66 -5.02
C ILE A 348 -39.68 2.57 -6.36
N ARG A 349 -41.02 2.46 -6.32
CA ARG A 349 -41.88 2.39 -7.54
C ARG A 349 -41.44 1.29 -8.52
N GLY A 350 -41.07 0.12 -8.00
CA GLY A 350 -40.59 -1.02 -8.80
C GLY A 350 -39.15 -0.90 -9.31
N ARG A 351 -38.47 0.24 -9.11
CA ARG A 351 -37.04 0.39 -9.40
C ARG A 351 -36.23 0.00 -8.17
N VAL A 352 -35.20 -0.80 -8.38
CA VAL A 352 -34.20 -1.12 -7.36
C VAL A 352 -33.15 -0.01 -7.38
N ILE A 353 -32.97 0.67 -6.25
CA ILE A 353 -31.94 1.68 -6.05
C ILE A 353 -31.04 1.17 -4.93
N ASP A 354 -29.78 0.90 -5.25
CA ASP A 354 -28.78 0.54 -4.27
C ASP A 354 -27.91 1.76 -3.93
N THR A 355 -27.57 1.95 -2.66
CA THR A 355 -26.65 2.99 -2.19
C THR A 355 -25.58 2.35 -1.31
N MET A 356 -24.34 2.35 -1.78
CA MET A 356 -23.15 1.96 -1.03
C MET A 356 -22.51 3.20 -0.40
N THR A 357 -22.36 3.20 0.92
CA THR A 357 -21.74 4.29 1.67
C THR A 357 -20.28 3.93 1.96
N LEU A 358 -19.35 4.74 1.46
CA LEU A 358 -17.93 4.68 1.75
C LEU A 358 -17.58 5.78 2.76
N THR A 359 -16.74 5.43 3.72
CA THR A 359 -16.08 6.38 4.63
C THR A 359 -14.63 6.47 4.25
N TYR A 360 -14.08 7.68 4.15
CA TYR A 360 -12.66 7.88 3.96
C TYR A 360 -12.10 8.97 4.84
N SER A 361 -10.93 8.72 5.42
CA SER A 361 -10.18 9.77 6.14
C SER A 361 -9.58 10.74 5.11
N VAL A 362 -9.42 12.01 5.44
CA VAL A 362 -8.57 12.96 4.71
C VAL A 362 -7.56 13.54 5.69
N GLN A 363 -6.28 13.26 5.42
CA GLN A 363 -5.11 13.67 6.20
C GLN A 363 -5.11 13.21 7.66
N ASP A 364 -5.85 12.14 7.99
CA ASP A 364 -6.07 11.72 9.39
C ASP A 364 -6.73 12.79 10.26
N GLN A 365 -7.35 13.79 9.61
CA GLN A 365 -7.97 14.94 10.27
C GLN A 365 -9.49 14.90 10.23
N THR A 366 -10.06 14.44 9.11
CA THR A 366 -11.51 14.41 8.90
C THR A 366 -11.96 13.08 8.32
N ILE A 367 -13.17 12.64 8.64
CA ILE A 367 -13.82 11.50 8.00
C ILE A 367 -14.88 12.02 7.05
N GLN A 368 -14.70 11.80 5.76
CA GLN A 368 -15.68 12.15 4.75
C GLN A 368 -16.49 10.94 4.31
N ILE A 369 -17.68 11.20 3.78
CA ILE A 369 -18.60 10.16 3.33
C ILE A 369 -18.83 10.32 1.83
N ALA A 370 -18.65 9.23 1.08
CA ALA A 370 -19.09 9.13 -0.31
C ALA A 370 -20.22 8.11 -0.40
N ARG A 371 -21.34 8.47 -1.04
CA ARG A 371 -22.44 7.56 -1.33
C ARG A 371 -22.41 7.23 -2.82
N ILE A 372 -22.38 5.97 -3.19
CA ILE A 372 -22.34 5.49 -4.57
C ILE A 372 -23.61 4.67 -4.87
N ARG A 373 -24.25 4.94 -6.00
CA ARG A 373 -25.42 4.23 -6.51
C ARG A 373 -25.09 3.51 -7.81
N GLY A 374 -25.80 2.41 -8.07
CA GLY A 374 -25.65 1.63 -9.28
C GLY A 374 -24.57 0.55 -9.21
N ILE A 375 -23.99 0.30 -8.03
CA ILE A 375 -23.03 -0.80 -7.85
C ILE A 375 -23.72 -2.14 -8.07
N LEU A 376 -24.95 -2.30 -7.58
CA LEU A 376 -25.73 -3.52 -7.79
C LEU A 376 -26.07 -3.73 -9.27
N ALA A 377 -26.36 -2.64 -9.99
CA ALA A 377 -26.57 -2.68 -11.44
C ALA A 377 -25.29 -3.10 -12.17
N LEU A 378 -24.14 -2.50 -11.82
CA LEU A 378 -22.81 -2.88 -12.31
C LEU A 378 -22.56 -4.38 -12.10
N VAL A 379 -22.74 -4.90 -10.87
CA VAL A 379 -22.47 -6.32 -10.57
C VAL A 379 -23.34 -7.23 -11.45
N ARG A 380 -24.63 -6.92 -11.60
CA ARG A 380 -25.55 -7.72 -12.44
C ARG A 380 -25.21 -7.69 -13.92
N SER A 381 -24.54 -6.64 -14.40
CA SER A 381 -24.25 -6.45 -15.81
C SER A 381 -22.86 -6.90 -16.23
N ILE A 382 -22.06 -7.47 -15.31
CA ILE A 382 -20.73 -8.01 -15.61
C ILE A 382 -20.84 -9.10 -16.69
N PRO A 383 -20.16 -8.94 -17.84
CA PRO A 383 -20.13 -9.95 -18.89
C PRO A 383 -19.67 -11.32 -18.38
N GLY A 384 -20.38 -12.38 -18.77
CA GLY A 384 -20.03 -13.75 -18.39
C GLY A 384 -20.54 -14.16 -17.00
N LEU A 385 -21.21 -13.28 -16.25
CA LEU A 385 -21.77 -13.65 -14.95
C LEU A 385 -22.80 -14.78 -15.03
N ASP A 386 -23.65 -14.80 -16.06
CA ASP A 386 -24.61 -15.91 -16.26
C ASP A 386 -23.87 -17.24 -16.48
N LYS A 387 -22.84 -17.22 -17.33
CA LYS A 387 -21.98 -18.39 -17.57
C LYS A 387 -21.27 -18.84 -16.30
N TRP A 388 -20.86 -17.89 -15.47
CA TRP A 388 -20.25 -18.18 -14.17
C TRP A 388 -21.20 -19.00 -13.29
N PHE A 389 -22.48 -18.61 -13.23
CA PHE A 389 -23.50 -19.34 -12.47
C PHE A 389 -23.89 -20.68 -13.08
N GLU A 390 -23.80 -20.83 -14.41
CA GLU A 390 -24.10 -22.09 -15.09
C GLU A 390 -23.03 -23.17 -14.85
N ARG A 391 -21.85 -22.81 -14.33
CA ARG A 391 -20.71 -23.68 -13.95
C ARG A 391 -20.73 -25.03 -14.68
N ASP A 392 -20.49 -24.99 -15.99
CA ASP A 392 -20.47 -26.21 -16.80
C ASP A 392 -19.19 -27.00 -16.52
N THR A 393 -19.30 -27.99 -15.63
CA THR A 393 -18.20 -28.90 -15.27
C THR A 393 -18.07 -30.09 -16.23
N SER A 394 -18.94 -30.19 -17.24
CA SER A 394 -19.03 -31.37 -18.11
C SER A 394 -17.81 -31.54 -19.04
N ASN A 395 -17.11 -30.46 -19.40
CA ASN A 395 -16.03 -30.46 -20.40
C ASN A 395 -14.63 -30.17 -19.83
N GLY A 396 -14.21 -30.93 -18.80
CA GLY A 396 -12.83 -30.87 -18.26
C GLY A 396 -12.72 -30.67 -16.75
N GLY A 397 -13.84 -30.70 -16.02
CA GLY A 397 -13.87 -30.67 -14.56
C GLY A 397 -13.54 -29.31 -13.92
N ASN A 398 -13.64 -29.26 -12.59
CA ASN A 398 -13.44 -28.05 -11.78
C ASN A 398 -12.05 -27.39 -11.96
N ALA A 399 -11.03 -28.18 -12.27
CA ALA A 399 -9.66 -27.68 -12.41
C ALA A 399 -9.50 -26.77 -13.64
N LEU A 400 -9.99 -27.20 -14.81
CA LEU A 400 -9.90 -26.40 -16.03
C LEU A 400 -10.74 -25.11 -15.91
N TRP A 401 -11.90 -25.21 -15.25
CA TRP A 401 -12.71 -24.04 -14.92
C TRP A 401 -11.93 -23.03 -14.08
N ASN A 402 -11.38 -23.46 -12.94
CA ASN A 402 -10.62 -22.57 -12.06
C ASN A 402 -9.46 -21.91 -12.79
N VAL A 403 -8.63 -22.68 -13.51
CA VAL A 403 -7.47 -22.13 -14.22
C VAL A 403 -7.88 -21.06 -15.25
N ARG A 404 -8.97 -21.26 -15.99
CA ARG A 404 -9.44 -20.29 -17.01
C ARG A 404 -9.86 -18.97 -16.37
N TRP A 405 -10.69 -19.04 -15.33
CA TRP A 405 -11.21 -17.85 -14.67
C TRP A 405 -10.14 -17.13 -13.86
N GLU A 406 -9.19 -17.87 -13.30
CA GLU A 406 -8.10 -17.31 -12.53
C GLU A 406 -7.08 -16.59 -13.43
N ALA A 407 -6.75 -17.16 -14.59
CA ALA A 407 -5.89 -16.52 -15.59
C ALA A 407 -6.44 -15.16 -16.05
N VAL A 408 -7.72 -15.13 -16.47
CA VAL A 408 -8.38 -13.88 -16.88
C VAL A 408 -8.59 -12.95 -15.69
N GLY A 409 -8.85 -13.50 -14.50
CA GLY A 409 -8.99 -12.72 -13.27
C GLY A 409 -7.71 -11.97 -12.90
N ARG A 410 -6.54 -12.58 -13.15
CA ARG A 410 -5.26 -11.89 -13.03
C ARG A 410 -5.14 -10.75 -14.03
N ASP A 411 -5.49 -10.98 -15.30
CA ASP A 411 -5.45 -9.93 -16.34
C ASP A 411 -6.37 -8.75 -15.98
N VAL A 412 -7.55 -9.01 -15.41
CA VAL A 412 -8.47 -7.97 -14.91
C VAL A 412 -7.80 -7.07 -13.86
N ILE A 413 -7.11 -7.66 -12.89
CA ILE A 413 -6.39 -6.90 -11.85
C ILE A 413 -5.20 -6.14 -12.45
N GLN A 414 -4.40 -6.80 -13.30
CA GLN A 414 -3.23 -6.19 -13.92
C GLN A 414 -3.59 -5.01 -14.83
N CYS A 415 -4.68 -5.11 -15.59
CA CYS A 415 -5.19 -3.99 -16.39
C CYS A 415 -5.68 -2.82 -15.54
N SER A 416 -6.30 -3.11 -14.40
CA SER A 416 -6.71 -2.09 -13.43
C SER A 416 -5.50 -1.37 -12.82
N VAL A 417 -4.45 -2.10 -12.45
CA VAL A 417 -3.16 -1.54 -12.00
C VAL A 417 -2.49 -0.71 -13.09
N GLU A 418 -2.46 -1.19 -14.34
CA GLU A 418 -1.89 -0.46 -15.48
C GLU A 418 -2.67 0.84 -15.74
N ALA A 419 -4.01 0.80 -15.69
CA ALA A 419 -4.84 1.99 -15.81
C ALA A 419 -4.56 3.00 -14.68
N ALA A 420 -4.36 2.52 -13.44
CA ALA A 420 -4.01 3.36 -12.30
C ALA A 420 -2.65 4.04 -12.43
N HIS A 421 -1.67 3.29 -12.94
CA HIS A 421 -0.33 3.79 -13.24
C HIS A 421 -0.38 4.88 -14.31
N ASN A 422 -0.98 4.57 -15.46
CA ASN A 422 -1.14 5.51 -16.58
C ASN A 422 -1.90 6.78 -16.16
N TYR A 423 -2.98 6.63 -15.40
CA TYR A 423 -3.71 7.76 -14.84
C TYR A 423 -2.81 8.65 -13.97
N SER A 424 -1.95 8.05 -13.15
CA SER A 424 -1.03 8.80 -12.28
C SER A 424 0.07 9.52 -13.06
N LEU A 425 0.58 8.93 -14.13
CA LEU A 425 1.54 9.59 -15.02
C LEU A 425 0.92 10.80 -15.73
N THR A 426 -0.28 10.65 -16.30
CA THR A 426 -0.95 11.76 -17.00
C THR A 426 -1.18 12.96 -16.09
N LEU A 427 -1.50 12.71 -14.81
CA LEU A 427 -1.67 13.78 -13.83
C LEU A 427 -0.37 14.43 -13.43
N LYS A 428 0.71 13.65 -13.30
CA LYS A 428 2.05 14.19 -13.06
C LYS A 428 2.45 15.18 -14.16
N ASP A 429 2.24 14.80 -15.43
CA ASP A 429 2.52 15.69 -16.57
C ASP A 429 1.71 16.98 -16.51
N VAL A 430 0.46 16.93 -16.07
CA VAL A 430 -0.38 18.13 -15.88
C VAL A 430 0.16 19.01 -14.76
N PHE A 431 0.58 18.43 -13.64
CA PHE A 431 1.18 19.17 -12.54
C PHE A 431 2.51 19.80 -12.93
N ASP A 432 3.40 19.05 -13.58
CA ASP A 432 4.72 19.53 -13.99
C ASP A 432 4.59 20.70 -14.98
N LYS A 433 3.66 20.62 -15.95
CA LYS A 433 3.36 21.71 -16.89
C LYS A 433 2.77 22.94 -16.19
N ASN A 434 1.93 22.75 -15.17
CA ASN A 434 1.34 23.85 -14.42
C ASN A 434 2.39 24.52 -13.50
N GLU A 435 3.28 23.75 -12.91
CA GLU A 435 4.42 24.25 -12.13
C GLU A 435 5.38 25.04 -13.01
N GLU A 436 5.71 24.54 -14.21
CA GLU A 436 6.51 25.27 -15.19
C GLU A 436 5.86 26.61 -15.57
N ARG A 437 4.54 26.63 -15.81
CA ARG A 437 3.79 27.87 -16.06
C ARG A 437 3.85 28.84 -14.90
N LEU A 438 3.71 28.35 -13.67
CA LEU A 438 3.78 29.17 -12.46
C LEU A 438 5.20 29.73 -12.24
N ASN A 439 6.23 28.92 -12.49
CA ASN A 439 7.63 29.32 -12.43
C ASN A 439 7.98 30.36 -13.50
N ASN A 440 7.45 30.23 -14.72
CA ASN A 440 7.62 31.24 -15.78
C ASN A 440 6.88 32.56 -15.46
N PHE A 441 5.70 32.47 -14.85
CA PHE A 441 4.95 33.64 -14.38
C PHE A 441 5.66 34.37 -13.23
N THR A 442 6.26 33.64 -12.29
CA THR A 442 7.01 34.24 -11.19
C THR A 442 8.37 34.77 -11.64
N ALA A 443 9.05 34.10 -12.59
CA ALA A 443 10.32 34.55 -13.15
C ALA A 443 10.21 35.87 -13.92
N SER A 444 9.04 36.17 -14.51
CA SER A 444 8.78 37.43 -15.22
C SER A 444 8.36 38.59 -14.29
N ASN A 445 8.18 38.36 -13.00
CA ASN A 445 7.81 39.39 -12.04
C ASN A 445 9.04 39.88 -11.24
N PRO A 446 9.42 41.18 -11.30
CA PRO A 446 10.59 41.71 -10.59
C PRO A 446 10.49 41.61 -9.06
N ALA A 447 9.29 41.36 -8.50
CA ALA A 447 9.11 41.00 -7.09
C ALA A 447 9.71 39.63 -6.70
N SER A 448 10.09 38.77 -7.66
CA SER A 448 10.62 37.43 -7.38
C SER A 448 12.08 37.42 -6.91
N GLU A 449 12.86 38.48 -7.12
CA GLU A 449 14.25 38.56 -6.64
C GLU A 449 14.33 38.59 -5.11
N VAL A 450 13.42 39.34 -4.47
CA VAL A 450 13.31 39.39 -3.00
C VAL A 450 12.90 38.03 -2.45
N THR A 451 12.00 37.34 -3.14
CA THR A 451 11.53 36.00 -2.75
C THR A 451 12.64 34.96 -2.88
N LYS A 452 13.42 34.98 -3.97
CA LYS A 452 14.60 34.11 -4.18
C LYS A 452 15.68 34.35 -3.12
N LYS A 453 15.91 35.61 -2.74
CA LYS A 453 16.86 35.96 -1.67
C LYS A 453 16.41 35.40 -0.31
N ASN A 454 15.12 35.51 0.00
CA ASN A 454 14.54 34.97 1.24
C ASN A 454 14.59 33.43 1.29
N GLN A 455 14.31 32.74 0.18
CA GLN A 455 14.45 31.28 0.09
C GLN A 455 15.91 30.83 0.29
N ARG A 456 16.87 31.56 -0.26
CA ARG A 456 18.31 31.26 -0.09
C ARG A 456 18.76 31.43 1.36
N ILE A 457 18.20 32.42 2.07
CA ILE A 457 18.42 32.60 3.52
C ILE A 457 17.81 31.45 4.32
N LYS A 458 16.55 31.07 4.03
CA LYS A 458 15.91 29.90 4.68
C LYS A 458 16.73 28.62 4.50
N LEU A 459 17.21 28.33 3.28
CA LEU A 459 18.04 27.15 3.00
C LEU A 459 19.37 27.18 3.76
N LEU A 460 20.00 28.35 3.87
CA LEU A 460 21.23 28.53 4.66
C LEU A 460 21.02 28.30 6.16
N LEU A 461 19.89 28.77 6.71
CA LEU A 461 19.54 28.55 8.11
C LEU A 461 19.28 27.07 8.38
N ALA A 462 18.49 26.41 7.52
CA ALA A 462 18.24 24.96 7.63
C ALA A 462 19.52 24.14 7.53
N ALA A 463 20.48 24.53 6.67
CA ALA A 463 21.77 23.86 6.57
C ALA A 463 22.63 24.01 7.84
N ARG A 464 22.63 25.19 8.48
CA ARG A 464 23.32 25.40 9.76
C ARG A 464 22.70 24.60 10.90
N GLU A 465 21.38 24.50 10.94
CA GLU A 465 20.70 23.68 11.95
C GLU A 465 21.02 22.19 11.80
N ARG A 466 21.14 21.69 10.56
CA ARG A 466 21.60 20.31 10.31
C ARG A 466 23.01 20.09 10.83
N GLU A 467 23.94 20.98 10.50
CA GLU A 467 25.32 20.87 10.98
C GLU A 467 25.40 20.89 12.52
N LYS A 468 24.54 21.68 13.17
CA LYS A 468 24.43 21.70 14.64
C LYS A 468 23.90 20.37 15.19
N LYS A 469 22.83 19.83 14.60
CA LYS A 469 22.24 18.54 15.01
C LYS A 469 23.18 17.37 14.79
N ASP A 470 23.92 17.36 13.69
CA ASP A 470 24.90 16.30 13.40
C ASP A 470 26.05 16.32 14.41
N LYS A 471 26.53 17.52 14.81
CA LYS A 471 27.52 17.66 15.89
C LYS A 471 26.98 17.18 17.23
N GLU A 472 25.75 17.57 17.60
CA GLU A 472 25.10 17.12 18.84
C GLU A 472 24.91 15.59 18.87
N ALA A 473 24.54 14.99 17.74
CA ALA A 473 24.38 13.55 17.59
C ALA A 473 25.73 12.82 17.70
N GLN A 474 26.79 13.37 17.11
CA GLN A 474 28.14 12.83 17.21
C GLN A 474 28.65 12.88 18.65
N GLU A 475 28.53 14.01 19.34
CA GLU A 475 28.93 14.13 20.75
C GLU A 475 28.14 13.18 21.66
N LYS A 476 26.86 12.94 21.36
CA LYS A 476 26.05 11.97 22.09
C LYS A 476 26.53 10.54 21.86
N ALA A 477 26.84 10.17 20.63
CA ALA A 477 27.36 8.84 20.30
C ALA A 477 28.70 8.56 21.00
N GLU A 478 29.60 9.55 21.04
CA GLU A 478 30.88 9.45 21.75
C GLU A 478 30.69 9.27 23.26
N ARG A 479 29.72 9.97 23.88
CA ARG A 479 29.36 9.76 25.29
C ARG A 479 28.79 8.36 25.55
N ASP A 480 27.88 7.90 24.69
CA ASP A 480 27.25 6.58 24.83
C ASP A 480 28.30 5.43 24.67
N GLU A 481 29.31 5.61 23.80
CA GLU A 481 30.43 4.67 23.63
C GLU A 481 31.32 4.61 24.88
N GLU A 482 31.67 5.76 25.45
CA GLU A 482 32.47 5.83 26.68
C GLU A 482 31.74 5.18 27.87
N ASP A 483 30.45 5.45 28.02
CA ASP A 483 29.60 4.82 29.04
C ASP A 483 29.55 3.30 28.88
N LEU A 484 29.53 2.80 27.64
CA LEU A 484 29.58 1.36 27.36
C LEU A 484 30.93 0.77 27.79
N ARG A 485 32.03 1.46 27.47
CA ARG A 485 33.39 1.05 27.82
C ARG A 485 33.60 0.99 29.33
N VAL A 486 33.09 1.98 30.07
CA VAL A 486 33.13 2.01 31.54
C VAL A 486 32.32 0.84 32.13
N LYS A 487 31.15 0.52 31.55
CA LYS A 487 30.34 -0.63 31.99
C LYS A 487 31.07 -1.95 31.74
N GLU A 488 31.64 -2.14 30.56
CA GLU A 488 32.38 -3.35 30.19
C GLU A 488 33.56 -3.61 31.15
N GLU A 489 34.34 -2.57 31.47
CA GLU A 489 35.44 -2.66 32.42
C GLU A 489 34.96 -2.98 33.84
N ARG A 490 33.85 -2.38 34.28
CA ARG A 490 33.24 -2.69 35.58
C ARG A 490 32.78 -4.15 35.67
N TYR A 491 32.21 -4.69 34.61
CA TYR A 491 31.82 -6.10 34.55
C TYR A 491 33.05 -7.03 34.59
N ARG A 492 34.13 -6.67 33.88
CA ARG A 492 35.39 -7.43 33.94
C ARG A 492 35.96 -7.51 35.37
N GLN A 493 35.99 -6.38 36.07
CA GLN A 493 36.47 -6.32 37.47
C GLN A 493 35.59 -7.11 38.44
N LEU A 494 34.25 -7.10 38.24
CA LEU A 494 33.34 -7.91 39.07
C LEU A 494 33.58 -9.41 38.85
N ARG A 495 33.81 -9.82 37.60
CA ARG A 495 34.10 -11.22 37.26
C ARG A 495 35.43 -11.69 37.86
N GLU A 496 36.48 -10.88 37.77
CA GLU A 496 37.78 -11.20 38.38
C GLU A 496 37.66 -11.39 39.90
N LYS A 497 36.92 -10.50 40.59
CA LYS A 497 36.65 -10.63 42.03
C LYS A 497 35.83 -11.86 42.38
N GLU A 498 34.86 -12.21 41.54
CA GLU A 498 34.05 -13.41 41.76
C GLU A 498 34.88 -14.69 41.59
N MET A 499 35.74 -14.74 40.56
CA MET A 499 36.68 -15.84 40.35
C MET A 499 37.66 -16.01 41.51
N GLU A 500 38.22 -14.91 42.02
CA GLU A 500 39.12 -14.94 43.19
C GLU A 500 38.38 -15.42 44.47
N ARG A 501 37.10 -15.06 44.63
CA ARG A 501 36.26 -15.57 45.72
C ARG A 501 36.01 -17.07 45.59
N LEU A 502 35.77 -17.56 44.37
CA LEU A 502 35.59 -18.98 44.10
C LEU A 502 36.85 -19.79 44.40
N GLU A 503 38.03 -19.33 43.98
CA GLU A 503 39.30 -19.99 44.25
C GLU A 503 39.63 -20.05 45.76
N THR A 504 39.28 -19.02 46.52
CA THR A 504 39.52 -19.00 47.98
C THR A 504 38.55 -19.91 48.75
N GLU A 505 37.31 -20.02 48.30
CA GLU A 505 36.30 -20.91 48.90
C GLU A 505 36.54 -22.39 48.57
N GLU A 506 37.02 -22.72 47.36
CA GLU A 506 37.39 -24.10 46.98
C GLU A 506 38.51 -24.66 47.88
N ASN A 507 39.45 -23.80 48.29
CA ASN A 507 40.54 -24.16 49.19
C ASN A 507 40.11 -24.36 50.67
N GLN A 508 38.90 -23.95 51.07
CA GLN A 508 38.42 -24.05 52.46
C GLN A 508 37.52 -25.26 52.76
N GLY A 509 37.20 -26.08 51.75
CA GLY A 509 36.65 -27.43 51.92
C GLY A 509 35.11 -27.50 51.91
N GLY A 510 34.61 -28.25 50.91
CA GLY A 510 33.33 -28.98 50.95
C GLY A 510 32.05 -28.15 50.92
N LEU A 511 31.80 -27.41 49.83
CA LEU A 511 30.47 -26.88 49.51
C LEU A 511 29.50 -28.04 49.22
N ASP A 512 28.26 -27.93 49.70
CA ASP A 512 27.20 -28.90 49.40
C ASP A 512 26.84 -28.84 47.89
N ARG A 513 26.39 -29.97 47.35
CA ARG A 513 26.14 -30.15 45.91
C ARG A 513 25.12 -29.13 45.36
N ASP A 514 24.13 -28.75 46.17
CA ASP A 514 23.12 -27.77 45.79
C ASP A 514 23.71 -26.34 45.65
N GLU A 515 24.72 -26.00 46.46
CA GLU A 515 25.44 -24.73 46.33
C GLU A 515 26.36 -24.71 45.10
N GLN A 516 26.95 -25.87 44.73
CA GLN A 516 27.72 -26.01 43.50
C GLN A 516 26.84 -25.84 42.25
N GLU A 517 25.65 -26.44 42.24
CA GLU A 517 24.71 -26.31 41.10
C GLU A 517 24.16 -24.88 40.97
N GLN A 518 23.90 -24.17 42.08
CA GLN A 518 23.47 -22.78 42.01
C GLN A 518 24.57 -21.86 41.48
N ARG A 519 25.83 -22.06 41.92
CA ARG A 519 26.98 -21.29 41.42
C ARG A 519 27.24 -21.51 39.94
N GLN A 520 27.07 -22.73 39.45
CA GLN A 520 27.20 -23.00 38.02
C GLN A 520 26.12 -22.26 37.22
N ARG A 521 24.89 -22.18 37.73
CA ARG A 521 23.82 -21.39 37.10
C ARG A 521 24.14 -19.89 37.07
N ASP A 522 24.66 -19.35 38.17
CA ASP A 522 25.01 -17.93 38.26
C ASP A 522 26.19 -17.58 37.31
N LEU A 523 27.16 -18.49 37.15
CA LEU A 523 28.25 -18.37 36.18
C LEU A 523 27.73 -18.42 34.73
N ASP A 524 26.84 -19.37 34.43
CA ASP A 524 26.24 -19.51 33.10
C ASP A 524 25.38 -18.26 32.75
N GLU A 525 24.66 -17.69 33.72
CA GLU A 525 23.89 -16.44 33.56
C GLU A 525 24.81 -15.23 33.32
N SER A 526 25.92 -15.12 34.05
CA SER A 526 26.93 -14.08 33.84
C SER A 526 27.57 -14.17 32.45
N ASP A 527 27.88 -15.37 31.97
CA ASP A 527 28.46 -15.60 30.64
C ASP A 527 27.45 -15.26 29.51
N ILE A 528 26.15 -15.48 29.73
CA ILE A 528 25.09 -15.06 28.81
C ILE A 528 25.02 -13.54 28.74
N LEU A 529 25.03 -12.86 29.89
CA LEU A 529 24.98 -11.39 29.96
C LEU A 529 26.22 -10.74 29.31
N GLU A 530 27.41 -11.32 29.49
CA GLU A 530 28.65 -10.85 28.84
C GLU A 530 28.55 -10.95 27.31
N LYS A 531 28.06 -12.08 26.80
CA LYS A 531 27.84 -12.28 25.36
C LYS A 531 26.82 -11.32 24.79
N GLU A 532 25.73 -11.05 25.50
CA GLU A 532 24.73 -10.04 25.07
C GLU A 532 25.31 -8.63 25.05
N LEU A 533 26.14 -8.26 26.04
CA LEU A 533 26.79 -6.96 26.11
C LEU A 533 27.79 -6.77 24.96
N ILE A 534 28.62 -7.77 24.67
CA ILE A 534 29.55 -7.78 23.53
C ILE A 534 28.79 -7.66 22.21
N ALA A 535 27.74 -8.48 22.01
CA ALA A 535 26.93 -8.43 20.80
C ALA A 535 26.23 -7.08 20.62
N LYS A 536 25.82 -6.44 21.72
CA LYS A 536 25.24 -5.09 21.69
C LYS A 536 26.30 -4.05 21.32
N SER A 537 27.49 -4.12 21.90
CA SER A 537 28.64 -3.27 21.58
C SER A 537 29.02 -3.34 20.09
N GLU A 538 29.14 -4.54 19.53
CA GLU A 538 29.46 -4.74 18.11
C GLU A 538 28.40 -4.16 17.17
N ARG A 539 27.11 -4.26 17.53
CA ARG A 539 26.02 -3.65 16.76
C ARG A 539 26.11 -2.12 16.75
N TYR A 540 26.39 -1.50 17.90
CA TYR A 540 26.59 -0.05 17.99
C TYR A 540 27.78 0.39 17.16
N ARG A 541 28.92 -0.29 17.28
CA ARG A 541 30.14 0.00 16.52
C ARG A 541 29.93 -0.10 15.02
N THR A 542 29.17 -1.10 14.57
CA THR A 542 28.80 -1.26 13.15
C THR A 542 27.91 -0.11 12.64
N LEU A 543 26.93 0.32 13.43
CA LEU A 543 26.06 1.45 13.08
C LEU A 543 26.86 2.76 13.01
N PHE A 544 27.76 2.97 13.96
CA PHE A 544 28.63 4.14 14.02
C PHE A 544 29.53 4.24 12.78
N TYR A 545 30.23 3.17 12.41
CA TYR A 545 31.07 3.18 11.21
C TYR A 545 30.29 3.36 9.92
N LYS A 546 29.06 2.83 9.81
CA LYS A 546 28.18 3.10 8.66
C LYS A 546 27.78 4.55 8.56
N GLN A 547 27.59 5.23 9.69
CA GLN A 547 27.26 6.65 9.72
C GLN A 547 28.46 7.52 9.35
N LEU A 548 29.65 7.19 9.84
CA LEU A 548 30.92 7.81 9.42
C LEU A 548 31.16 7.66 7.91
N GLU A 549 30.98 6.46 7.36
CA GLU A 549 31.15 6.22 5.92
C GLU A 549 30.15 7.06 5.09
N ARG A 550 28.93 7.29 5.60
CA ARG A 550 27.95 8.17 4.96
C ARG A 550 28.42 9.63 4.97
N LEU A 551 28.93 10.11 6.10
CA LEU A 551 29.44 11.49 6.23
C LEU A 551 30.67 11.73 5.33
N GLU A 552 31.62 10.78 5.27
CA GLU A 552 32.78 10.86 4.37
C GLU A 552 32.35 10.91 2.89
N LYS A 553 31.34 10.12 2.50
CA LYS A 553 30.80 10.15 1.13
C LYS A 553 30.12 11.48 0.81
N GLU A 554 29.37 12.05 1.76
CA GLU A 554 28.73 13.35 1.60
C GLU A 554 29.76 14.50 1.51
N GLU A 555 30.82 14.45 2.31
CA GLU A 555 31.92 15.42 2.25
C GLU A 555 32.67 15.32 0.90
N ALA A 556 33.01 14.12 0.46
CA ALA A 556 33.63 13.89 -0.85
C ALA A 556 32.74 14.38 -2.02
N LEU A 557 31.42 14.20 -1.91
CA LEU A 557 30.47 14.72 -2.89
C LEU A 557 30.45 16.26 -2.88
N ARG A 558 30.45 16.89 -1.70
CA ARG A 558 30.51 18.35 -1.56
C ARG A 558 31.80 18.93 -2.17
N GLU A 559 32.95 18.31 -1.91
CA GLU A 559 34.22 18.73 -2.51
C GLU A 559 34.19 18.61 -4.05
N SER A 560 33.61 17.53 -4.57
CA SER A 560 33.47 17.31 -6.01
C SER A 560 32.59 18.37 -6.67
N GLU A 561 31.46 18.71 -6.06
CA GLU A 561 30.58 19.78 -6.53
C GLU A 561 31.26 21.16 -6.48
N GLU A 562 32.04 21.44 -5.43
CA GLU A 562 32.78 22.70 -5.33
C GLU A 562 33.87 22.81 -6.40
N ARG A 563 34.57 21.71 -6.71
CA ARG A 563 35.53 21.66 -7.82
C ARG A 563 34.86 21.92 -9.16
N LYS A 564 33.68 21.32 -9.43
CA LYS A 564 32.89 21.59 -10.64
C LYS A 564 32.51 23.07 -10.76
N ARG A 565 32.01 23.67 -9.67
CA ARG A 565 31.67 25.11 -9.65
C ARG A 565 32.88 26.02 -9.89
N LYS A 566 34.06 25.65 -9.39
CA LYS A 566 35.31 26.40 -9.63
C LYS A 566 35.77 26.27 -11.09
N SER A 567 35.65 25.09 -11.71
CA SER A 567 35.98 24.91 -13.14
C SER A 567 35.03 25.62 -14.09
N GLU A 568 33.73 25.68 -13.77
CA GLU A 568 32.74 26.42 -14.56
C GLU A 568 32.96 27.94 -14.50
N LYS A 569 33.45 28.47 -13.37
CA LYS A 569 33.80 29.89 -13.26
C LYS A 569 35.07 30.29 -14.02
N PHE A 570 35.99 29.34 -14.26
CA PHE A 570 37.27 29.64 -14.91
C PHE A 570 37.18 29.61 -16.45
N THR A 571 36.13 29.03 -17.01
CA THR A 571 35.92 28.94 -18.47
C THR A 571 35.07 30.10 -19.03
N GLY A 572 34.63 31.03 -18.20
CA GLY A 572 33.71 32.11 -18.57
C GLY A 572 34.33 33.50 -18.81
N THR A 573 35.66 33.64 -18.94
CA THR A 573 36.33 34.96 -18.99
C THR A 573 37.31 35.17 -20.15
N ASP A 574 37.09 34.57 -21.32
CA ASP A 574 37.87 34.88 -22.53
C ASP A 574 37.00 34.95 -23.80
N GLU A 575 36.03 35.86 -23.83
CA GLU A 575 35.50 36.41 -25.10
C GLU A 575 35.18 37.90 -24.92
N MET A 576 36.23 38.73 -24.86
CA MET A 576 36.14 40.14 -25.20
C MET A 576 36.73 40.37 -26.58
N GLY A 577 35.91 40.90 -27.49
CA GLY A 577 36.36 41.69 -28.63
C GLY A 577 36.13 41.03 -29.98
N ASN A 578 34.98 41.32 -30.59
CA ASN A 578 34.90 41.87 -31.96
C ASN A 578 33.45 42.25 -32.28
N GLU A 579 33.15 43.54 -32.19
CA GLU A 579 32.04 44.14 -32.93
C GLU A 579 32.39 44.21 -34.42
N PRO A 580 31.42 43.98 -35.32
CA PRO A 580 31.42 44.69 -36.58
C PRO A 580 30.17 45.56 -36.75
N ILE A 581 30.49 46.77 -37.18
CA ILE A 581 29.66 47.85 -37.69
C ILE A 581 28.78 47.36 -38.85
N GLY A 582 27.55 47.87 -38.92
CA GLY A 582 26.49 47.41 -39.82
C GLY A 582 26.60 47.80 -41.30
N ASN A 583 25.60 47.37 -42.07
CA ASN A 583 24.99 48.11 -43.18
C ASN A 583 23.76 47.37 -43.77
N ASP A 584 22.67 48.13 -43.88
CA ASP A 584 21.72 48.29 -44.99
C ASP A 584 21.22 47.11 -45.87
N GLN A 585 19.88 47.06 -45.97
CA GLN A 585 19.02 46.54 -47.04
C GLN A 585 19.23 47.27 -48.41
N PRO A 586 18.46 47.02 -49.51
CA PRO A 586 17.65 45.86 -49.99
C PRO A 586 17.85 45.54 -51.52
N VAL A 587 16.98 44.66 -52.07
CA VAL A 587 16.32 44.68 -53.42
C VAL A 587 16.55 43.46 -54.35
N GLY A 588 15.43 42.91 -54.86
CA GLY A 588 15.25 42.38 -56.24
C GLY A 588 15.38 40.85 -56.40
N ALA A 589 14.32 40.04 -56.55
CA ALA A 589 13.35 39.88 -57.67
C ALA A 589 13.81 38.94 -58.84
N LEU A 590 12.91 37.97 -59.17
CA LEU A 590 12.76 37.20 -60.44
C LEU A 590 13.86 36.13 -60.71
N THR A 591 13.65 34.91 -61.25
CA THR A 591 12.56 34.30 -62.04
C THR A 591 12.84 32.79 -62.28
N LYS A 592 11.77 32.03 -62.54
CA LYS A 592 11.62 30.91 -63.50
C LYS A 592 12.14 29.50 -63.20
N GLU A 593 11.17 28.60 -63.40
CA GLU A 593 11.18 27.17 -63.64
C GLU A 593 12.10 26.74 -64.80
N VAL A 594 12.58 25.49 -64.74
CA VAL A 594 12.31 24.38 -65.70
C VAL A 594 13.39 23.29 -65.57
N GLY A 595 12.96 22.03 -65.40
CA GLY A 595 13.45 20.93 -66.25
C GLY A 595 14.62 20.05 -65.79
N THR A 596 14.27 18.90 -65.21
CA THR A 596 14.65 17.52 -65.60
C THR A 596 16.11 17.11 -65.86
N ARG A 597 16.38 15.87 -65.36
CA ARG A 597 17.31 14.80 -65.82
C ARG A 597 18.63 14.61 -65.05
N ASN A 598 18.66 13.47 -64.34
CA ASN A 598 19.84 12.60 -64.16
C ASN A 598 20.49 12.28 -65.53
N PRO A 599 21.82 12.08 -65.56
CA PRO A 599 22.34 10.71 -65.49
C PRO A 599 23.62 10.55 -64.65
N SER A 600 23.64 9.41 -63.96
CA SER A 600 24.71 8.39 -63.87
C SER A 600 26.19 8.77 -64.06
N GLU A 601 26.97 8.32 -63.07
CA GLU A 601 28.19 7.49 -63.18
C GLU A 601 29.56 8.13 -63.48
N VAL A 602 30.55 7.84 -62.60
CA VAL A 602 31.82 7.11 -62.88
C VAL A 602 33.00 7.59 -61.99
N MET A 603 33.54 6.62 -61.23
CA MET A 603 34.92 6.47 -60.68
C MET A 603 35.42 7.37 -59.53
N ALA A 604 36.26 6.93 -58.57
CA ALA A 604 36.87 5.62 -58.28
C ALA A 604 37.59 5.65 -56.89
N LYS A 605 37.62 4.46 -56.25
CA LYS A 605 38.73 3.79 -55.52
C LYS A 605 39.34 4.40 -54.23
N SER A 606 39.25 3.59 -53.16
CA SER A 606 40.37 3.12 -52.29
C SER A 606 39.78 2.28 -51.15
N SER A 607 39.66 0.95 -51.27
CA SER A 607 40.58 -0.08 -50.74
C SER A 607 40.90 0.00 -49.22
N LYS A 608 40.36 -0.95 -48.44
CA LYS A 608 41.15 -1.97 -47.72
C LYS A 608 40.28 -3.07 -47.09
N GLN A 609 40.84 -4.27 -47.11
CA GLN A 609 40.28 -5.59 -46.80
C GLN A 609 40.27 -5.94 -45.30
N GLY A 610 39.50 -6.98 -44.97
CA GLY A 610 39.61 -7.81 -43.75
C GLY A 610 38.25 -8.42 -43.38
N VAL A 611 37.76 -9.44 -44.10
CA VAL A 611 37.87 -10.89 -43.82
C VAL A 611 37.30 -11.31 -42.47
N GLY A 612 36.24 -12.14 -42.50
CA GLY A 612 35.72 -12.88 -41.35
C GLY A 612 34.27 -13.33 -41.53
N ALA A 613 34.04 -14.31 -42.42
CA ALA A 613 32.77 -15.02 -42.55
C ALA A 613 32.71 -16.19 -41.56
N LEU A 614 31.54 -16.50 -41.00
CA LEU A 614 31.06 -17.87 -40.82
C LEU A 614 29.53 -17.90 -40.91
N THR A 615 29.10 -18.82 -41.75
CA THR A 615 27.79 -19.12 -42.37
C THR A 615 26.73 -19.64 -41.40
N GLU A 616 25.49 -19.18 -41.59
CA GLU A 616 24.26 -19.87 -41.20
C GLU A 616 23.88 -20.90 -42.28
N GLU A 617 23.62 -22.14 -41.88
CA GLU A 617 22.93 -23.15 -42.70
C GLU A 617 21.45 -23.18 -42.30
N VAL A 618 20.61 -23.03 -43.31
CA VAL A 618 19.15 -23.20 -43.30
C VAL A 618 18.88 -24.47 -44.09
N ASP A 619 18.22 -25.45 -43.47
CA ASP A 619 17.53 -26.52 -44.19
C ASP A 619 16.18 -26.79 -43.53
N GLY A 620 15.13 -26.68 -44.34
CA GLY A 620 13.77 -27.11 -43.99
C GLY A 620 13.46 -28.46 -44.64
N LEU A 621 12.54 -29.24 -44.07
CA LEU A 621 11.83 -30.32 -44.76
C LEU A 621 10.46 -30.60 -44.10
N ASN A 622 9.53 -31.03 -44.98
CA ASN A 622 8.07 -31.19 -44.87
C ASN A 622 7.48 -32.08 -43.75
N PRO A 623 6.16 -31.96 -43.48
CA PRO A 623 5.38 -32.94 -42.72
C PRO A 623 4.71 -33.98 -43.63
N SER A 624 4.73 -35.25 -43.21
CA SER A 624 3.99 -36.36 -43.83
C SER A 624 3.02 -36.97 -42.82
N GLU A 625 1.79 -37.19 -43.30
CA GLU A 625 0.73 -37.96 -42.68
C GLU A 625 1.15 -39.40 -42.36
N MET A 626 0.66 -39.96 -41.24
CA MET A 626 0.39 -41.39 -41.17
C MET A 626 -0.70 -41.72 -40.14
N SER A 627 -1.59 -42.58 -40.60
CA SER A 627 -2.82 -43.05 -39.97
C SER A 627 -2.63 -44.44 -39.32
N THR A 628 -3.60 -44.79 -38.47
CA THR A 628 -4.09 -46.14 -38.07
C THR A 628 -3.71 -46.73 -36.71
N LYS A 629 -4.78 -46.90 -35.91
CA LYS A 629 -5.24 -48.09 -35.16
C LYS A 629 -4.29 -48.81 -34.19
N GLY A 630 -4.76 -48.94 -32.95
CA GLY A 630 -4.35 -49.99 -32.01
C GLY A 630 -5.20 -49.98 -30.74
N ASP A 631 -6.32 -50.74 -30.75
CA ASP A 631 -7.03 -51.17 -29.54
C ASP A 631 -6.14 -52.15 -28.72
N LYS A 632 -6.13 -52.01 -27.39
CA LYS A 632 -6.39 -53.14 -26.46
C LYS A 632 -6.49 -52.72 -24.99
N MET A 633 -7.55 -53.23 -24.39
CA MET A 633 -7.88 -53.43 -22.98
C MET A 633 -6.68 -53.69 -22.05
N ILE A 634 -6.70 -53.07 -20.86
CA ILE A 634 -6.45 -53.76 -19.58
C ILE A 634 -7.41 -53.18 -18.53
N SER A 635 -8.14 -54.10 -17.88
CA SER A 635 -9.05 -53.94 -16.75
C SER A 635 -8.33 -54.14 -15.41
N GLY A 636 -8.90 -53.57 -14.32
CA GLY A 636 -8.58 -53.86 -12.91
C GLY A 636 -7.58 -52.89 -12.30
N GLU A 637 -7.63 -52.43 -11.06
CA GLU A 637 -8.35 -52.69 -9.80
C GLU A 637 -8.27 -51.33 -9.02
N GLY A 638 -9.17 -50.84 -8.17
CA GLY A 638 -9.82 -51.47 -7.03
C GLY A 638 -8.99 -51.32 -5.74
N PHE A 639 -8.96 -50.16 -5.07
CA PHE A 639 -8.51 -49.98 -3.67
C PHE A 639 -9.18 -48.71 -3.10
N GLU A 640 -10.27 -48.85 -2.34
CA GLU A 640 -10.36 -48.99 -0.86
C GLU A 640 -10.16 -47.67 -0.09
N GLN A 641 -11.27 -47.22 0.49
CA GLN A 641 -11.35 -46.22 1.55
C GLN A 641 -10.94 -46.87 2.87
N GLU A 642 -9.93 -46.32 3.55
CA GLU A 642 -9.75 -46.54 4.98
C GLU A 642 -10.18 -45.28 5.77
N ASN A 643 -11.27 -45.47 6.52
CA ASN A 643 -11.57 -44.70 7.72
C ASN A 643 -10.49 -44.97 8.77
N LEU A 644 -10.01 -43.95 9.46
CA LEU A 644 -9.49 -44.11 10.82
C LEU A 644 -9.67 -42.84 11.64
N HIS A 645 -9.91 -43.10 12.92
CA HIS A 645 -10.44 -42.28 14.00
C HIS A 645 -9.81 -40.92 14.26
#